data_AF-A0A208ZYP2-F1
#
_entry.id   AF-A0A208ZYP2-F1
#
_cell.length_a   1.000
_cell.length_b   1.000
_cell.length_c   1.000
_cell.angle_alpha   90.00
_cell.angle_beta   90.00
_cell.angle_gamma   90.00
#
_symmetry.space_group_name_H-M   'P 1'
#
loop_
_entity.id
_entity.type
_entity.pdbx_description
1 polymer ?
#
loop_
_entity_poly.entity_id
_entity_poly.type
_entity_poly.pdbx_seq_one_letter_code
_entity_poly.pdbx_strand_id
1 'polypeptide(L)'
;MNNPLASKQALLSAISRSKKPISILVGSPISAPEYLNALGVSSVTEIVTMIESVVREENLTEEYREYVKSENTTERYQEGFEFIKNFISQDAVNNIIREAVLKAYDDKNSCWHIPKGIDNICKIVSSKRIHVQNIITTNFDPLIEEGLKKHEVIPIKTILHSDGGWNSNNDDIPNSVPVVHLHGFWENSDTLHTPKQLTTNRPRLKSSLSNMLRNTTLLVIAYGGWDDIFIEALKDIAFEENSNVDIIWAFFEHNDGIVNSKYKKLFGSVQSISQRGRFRLYYDIECNDFFESLFEYLCKKEDTPIAPIENISIKSDMLGNEIRGAILGSIKGLETSFPFSHMILKKYPAHKNIRLVEQAQLSDGLKLDKVISLVSDWGMDRNGFLSSIKENPNSFLYNKNIYNIDVNECKTIDDVDNRFKDTFGQGIQNFFSLVTNRNDVIILFENISSVNNSQWTENLFRLINLFLDFAPNISIILGGDSSLIELGYSVVFLKPLSEPDIKTYISEHPDGDSEYLTQGYFDSIVRLSSALPSRLNVVLTQLKIVSLDALIEDEDNQKIDLENIEDDDPIPPKLKGALSSYISKKGDTRHYSLLKTLSILQYGDTYSRLKYFNSKEPFSIDDFLELLNSGLISSSEKVMFLNNKGSSEKEPVHTIHPLIGIYIRQNLDKDEYFQIVKKSLDLIFSDSWISGDIKFNAHSLRYFQDMNKSGPGNAHILICSYLRYAIEKDMRREIKAVFNLSLAFFKFLENNDRYKDLVFSATEIKALIKDSSEPIPIERLHYSLSKGLRMLGYRSESIGEMQLALENESLFTKNEIGNAKLHIALAYDNQGDVSHAMKYAEEIKKTCKTNSTTYTHAELIIANNSPAEGRMLKLKKVKRKTEKLGFRTLKSLAIVEMTKLQEDSDENEKLFNNALSGLSKNELYTWYSVIISKNLSYLEQKQIHKISESDISELCKAYSYYYTQRIDIQLGKVHRILWAIFVNRKDNDSLVTLFKYSSFIWRLKNNTETESKYANLLNAVDLNITDVFLLDLIQYARVRIRFLKQKLIS
;
A
#
# COMPACT_ATOMS: atom_id res chain seq x y z
N MET A 1 -48.64 -27.26 0.66
CA MET A 1 -48.54 -27.00 2.10
C MET A 1 -48.80 -25.52 2.28
N ASN A 2 -49.78 -25.13 3.10
CA ASN A 2 -49.99 -23.72 3.40
C ASN A 2 -49.12 -23.38 4.61
N ASN A 3 -48.13 -22.51 4.43
CA ASN A 3 -47.41 -21.94 5.57
C ASN A 3 -48.31 -20.84 6.17
N PRO A 4 -48.72 -20.93 7.45
CA PRO A 4 -49.55 -19.90 8.06
C PRO A 4 -48.76 -18.59 8.21
N LEU A 5 -49.37 -17.49 7.79
CA LEU A 5 -48.76 -16.16 7.86
C LEU A 5 -49.03 -15.51 9.22
N ALA A 6 -48.00 -14.86 9.79
CA ALA A 6 -48.04 -14.27 11.13
C ALA A 6 -48.14 -12.73 11.08
N SER A 7 -48.75 -12.12 12.09
CA SER A 7 -49.03 -10.68 12.12
C SER A 7 -47.81 -9.80 12.42
N LYS A 8 -47.90 -8.50 12.09
CA LYS A 8 -46.91 -7.46 12.42
C LYS A 8 -46.45 -7.48 13.90
N GLN A 9 -47.35 -7.78 14.84
CA GLN A 9 -46.99 -7.89 16.26
C GLN A 9 -46.08 -9.10 16.57
N ALA A 10 -46.28 -10.22 15.87
CA ALA A 10 -45.41 -11.39 15.99
C ALA A 10 -44.02 -11.13 15.37
N LEU A 11 -43.93 -10.32 14.31
CA LEU A 11 -42.67 -9.89 13.69
C LEU A 11 -41.80 -9.07 14.65
N LEU A 12 -42.41 -8.06 15.32
CA LEU A 12 -41.76 -7.24 16.34
C LEU A 12 -41.17 -8.09 17.49
N SER A 13 -41.95 -9.06 17.98
CA SER A 13 -41.49 -10.00 19.02
C SER A 13 -40.41 -10.98 18.53
N ALA A 14 -40.44 -11.40 17.27
CA ALA A 14 -39.44 -12.31 16.70
C ALA A 14 -38.06 -11.65 16.54
N ILE A 15 -38.02 -10.41 16.07
CA ILE A 15 -36.77 -9.65 15.88
C ILE A 15 -36.16 -9.27 17.23
N SER A 16 -36.96 -8.65 18.12
CA SER A 16 -36.49 -8.19 19.45
C SER A 16 -36.04 -9.32 20.39
N ARG A 17 -36.39 -10.58 20.10
CA ARG A 17 -35.98 -11.77 20.88
C ARG A 17 -34.96 -12.65 20.16
N SER A 18 -34.39 -12.20 19.03
CA SER A 18 -33.31 -12.93 18.35
C SER A 18 -32.08 -13.05 19.26
N LYS A 19 -31.60 -14.28 19.46
CA LYS A 19 -30.30 -14.54 20.12
C LYS A 19 -29.12 -14.59 19.13
N LYS A 20 -29.40 -14.57 17.83
CA LYS A 20 -28.41 -14.54 16.76
C LYS A 20 -28.19 -13.10 16.28
N PRO A 21 -27.00 -12.76 15.75
CA PRO A 21 -26.80 -11.52 15.00
C PRO A 21 -27.80 -11.42 13.85
N ILE A 22 -28.22 -10.20 13.53
CA ILE A 22 -29.25 -9.93 12.52
C ILE A 22 -28.57 -9.41 11.24
N SER A 23 -28.85 -10.06 10.12
CA SER A 23 -28.56 -9.49 8.79
C SER A 23 -29.87 -8.96 8.20
N ILE A 24 -29.85 -7.75 7.63
CA ILE A 24 -31.04 -7.13 7.03
C ILE A 24 -30.85 -7.06 5.52
N LEU A 25 -31.78 -7.61 4.74
CA LEU A 25 -31.91 -7.37 3.31
C LEU A 25 -33.06 -6.41 3.04
N VAL A 26 -32.78 -5.34 2.30
CA VAL A 26 -33.76 -4.39 1.77
C VAL A 26 -33.71 -4.30 0.25
N GLY A 27 -34.84 -3.90 -0.36
CA GLY A 27 -34.96 -3.62 -1.80
C GLY A 27 -35.53 -2.23 -2.09
N SER A 28 -35.80 -1.95 -3.36
CA SER A 28 -36.02 -0.59 -3.88
C SER A 28 -37.19 0.22 -3.28
N PRO A 29 -38.32 -0.37 -2.82
CA PRO A 29 -39.39 0.39 -2.17
C PRO A 29 -38.97 1.20 -0.94
N ILE A 30 -37.87 0.85 -0.26
CA ILE A 30 -37.41 1.62 0.91
C ILE A 30 -36.68 2.93 0.54
N SER A 31 -36.22 3.05 -0.71
CA SER A 31 -35.57 4.26 -1.24
C SER A 31 -36.54 5.18 -1.98
N ALA A 32 -37.80 4.78 -2.15
CA ALA A 32 -38.79 5.46 -3.00
C ALA A 32 -39.40 6.71 -2.32
N PRO A 33 -39.90 7.70 -3.10
CA PRO A 33 -40.64 8.84 -2.57
C PRO A 33 -41.87 8.42 -1.74
N GLU A 34 -42.01 8.97 -0.54
CA GLU A 34 -43.12 8.66 0.39
C GLU A 34 -44.49 9.13 -0.12
N TYR A 35 -44.50 10.10 -1.03
CA TYR A 35 -45.69 10.61 -1.72
C TYR A 35 -45.32 11.24 -3.07
N LEU A 36 -46.32 11.51 -3.90
CA LEU A 36 -46.13 12.05 -5.25
C LEU A 36 -45.40 13.41 -5.22
N ASN A 37 -44.27 13.50 -5.92
CA ASN A 37 -43.33 14.64 -5.93
C ASN A 37 -42.55 14.88 -4.63
N ALA A 38 -42.46 13.91 -3.71
CA ALA A 38 -41.41 13.91 -2.68
C ALA A 38 -40.03 13.59 -3.28
N LEU A 39 -38.95 13.92 -2.56
CA LEU A 39 -37.61 13.46 -2.91
C LEU A 39 -37.47 11.96 -2.62
N GLY A 40 -36.70 11.26 -3.44
CA GLY A 40 -36.49 9.81 -3.34
C GLY A 40 -36.06 9.20 -4.66
N VAL A 41 -35.60 7.95 -4.63
CA VAL A 41 -35.16 7.21 -5.82
C VAL A 41 -36.39 6.80 -6.64
N SER A 42 -36.39 7.11 -7.93
CA SER A 42 -37.54 6.89 -8.81
C SER A 42 -38.09 5.47 -8.72
N SER A 43 -39.40 5.34 -8.59
CA SER A 43 -40.09 4.05 -8.55
C SER A 43 -39.95 3.27 -9.87
N VAL A 44 -40.17 1.95 -9.83
CA VAL A 44 -40.12 1.07 -11.03
C VAL A 44 -41.00 1.62 -12.17
N THR A 45 -42.19 2.14 -11.84
CA THR A 45 -43.11 2.74 -12.80
C THR A 45 -42.54 4.03 -13.42
N GLU A 46 -41.90 4.89 -12.63
CA GLU A 46 -41.24 6.10 -13.15
C GLU A 46 -40.02 5.79 -14.01
N ILE A 47 -39.25 4.74 -13.67
CA ILE A 47 -38.11 4.30 -14.47
C ILE A 47 -38.57 3.73 -15.82
N VAL A 48 -39.72 3.04 -15.88
CA VAL A 48 -40.34 2.67 -17.16
C VAL A 48 -40.70 3.92 -17.97
N THR A 49 -41.26 4.96 -17.35
CA THR A 49 -41.52 6.25 -18.03
C THR A 49 -40.23 6.95 -18.52
N MET A 50 -39.12 6.82 -17.78
CA MET A 50 -37.80 7.33 -18.20
C MET A 50 -37.27 6.57 -19.43
N ILE A 51 -37.33 5.23 -19.41
CA ILE A 51 -37.01 4.36 -20.56
C ILE A 51 -37.85 4.79 -21.78
N GLU A 52 -39.16 4.99 -21.60
CA GLU A 52 -40.07 5.46 -22.64
C GLU A 52 -39.77 6.90 -23.10
N SER A 53 -39.07 7.74 -22.33
CA SER A 53 -38.59 9.06 -22.79
C SER A 53 -37.39 8.90 -23.72
N VAL A 54 -36.34 8.19 -23.26
CA VAL A 54 -35.13 7.93 -24.05
C VAL A 54 -35.46 7.24 -25.39
N VAL A 55 -36.40 6.29 -25.39
CA VAL A 55 -36.92 5.62 -26.59
C VAL A 55 -37.58 6.58 -27.59
N ARG A 56 -38.20 7.67 -27.12
CA ARG A 56 -38.79 8.72 -28.00
C ARG A 56 -37.73 9.70 -28.49
N GLU A 57 -36.77 10.05 -27.64
CA GLU A 57 -35.67 10.96 -27.96
C GLU A 57 -34.73 10.35 -29.02
N GLU A 58 -34.42 9.06 -28.92
CA GLU A 58 -33.66 8.29 -29.93
C GLU A 58 -34.52 7.80 -31.11
N ASN A 59 -35.82 8.13 -31.16
CA ASN A 59 -36.78 7.78 -32.21
C ASN A 59 -37.07 6.27 -32.40
N LEU A 60 -36.71 5.41 -31.45
CA LEU A 60 -36.85 3.94 -31.48
C LEU A 60 -38.23 3.41 -31.02
N THR A 61 -39.29 4.19 -31.26
CA THR A 61 -40.59 3.99 -30.57
C THR A 61 -41.40 2.80 -31.09
N GLU A 62 -41.27 2.41 -32.37
CA GLU A 62 -42.00 1.25 -32.89
C GLU A 62 -41.25 -0.04 -32.60
N GLU A 63 -39.92 -0.04 -32.69
CA GLU A 63 -39.03 -1.13 -32.29
C GLU A 63 -39.24 -1.50 -30.81
N TYR A 64 -39.41 -0.51 -29.94
CA TYR A 64 -39.71 -0.72 -28.52
C TYR A 64 -41.06 -1.44 -28.31
N ARG A 65 -42.10 -1.08 -29.08
CA ARG A 65 -43.41 -1.75 -29.04
C ARG A 65 -43.39 -3.17 -29.62
N GLU A 66 -42.52 -3.43 -30.60
CA GLU A 66 -42.31 -4.78 -31.13
C GLU A 66 -41.47 -5.66 -30.19
N TYR A 67 -40.69 -5.07 -29.28
CA TYR A 67 -39.82 -5.79 -28.35
C TYR A 67 -40.47 -6.02 -26.97
N VAL A 68 -40.97 -4.97 -26.32
CA VAL A 68 -41.59 -5.01 -24.99
C VAL A 68 -43.06 -5.37 -25.13
N LYS A 69 -43.45 -6.54 -24.59
CA LYS A 69 -44.79 -7.13 -24.82
C LYS A 69 -45.56 -7.46 -23.54
N SER A 70 -44.91 -7.48 -22.39
CA SER A 70 -45.63 -7.73 -21.15
C SER A 70 -46.46 -6.50 -20.73
N GLU A 71 -47.61 -6.75 -20.11
CA GLU A 71 -48.37 -5.72 -19.39
C GLU A 71 -47.92 -5.59 -17.91
N ASN A 72 -47.12 -6.54 -17.40
CA ASN A 72 -46.60 -6.53 -16.03
C ASN A 72 -45.46 -5.52 -15.88
N THR A 73 -45.61 -4.54 -14.97
CA THR A 73 -44.63 -3.47 -14.73
C THR A 73 -43.21 -3.97 -14.44
N THR A 74 -43.04 -5.11 -13.74
CA THR A 74 -41.71 -5.68 -13.47
C THR A 74 -41.07 -6.30 -14.70
N GLU A 75 -41.88 -6.94 -15.56
CA GLU A 75 -41.41 -7.51 -16.82
C GLU A 75 -41.11 -6.40 -17.83
N ARG A 76 -41.96 -5.36 -17.95
CA ARG A 76 -41.69 -4.15 -18.76
C ARG A 76 -40.41 -3.43 -18.36
N TYR A 77 -40.08 -3.38 -17.08
CA TYR A 77 -38.82 -2.82 -16.58
C TYR A 77 -37.61 -3.65 -17.08
N GLN A 78 -37.71 -4.98 -17.03
CA GLN A 78 -36.64 -5.88 -17.46
C GLN A 78 -36.50 -5.95 -18.99
N GLU A 79 -37.61 -6.12 -19.73
CA GLU A 79 -37.68 -6.05 -21.19
C GLU A 79 -37.20 -4.67 -21.70
N GLY A 80 -37.60 -3.59 -21.02
CA GLY A 80 -37.23 -2.22 -21.37
C GLY A 80 -35.74 -1.94 -21.17
N PHE A 81 -35.12 -2.39 -20.07
CA PHE A 81 -33.67 -2.26 -19.93
C PHE A 81 -32.88 -3.22 -20.83
N GLU A 82 -33.42 -4.40 -21.17
CA GLU A 82 -32.81 -5.25 -22.20
C GLU A 82 -32.90 -4.60 -23.60
N PHE A 83 -33.98 -3.86 -23.90
CA PHE A 83 -34.08 -3.03 -25.10
C PHE A 83 -33.04 -1.90 -25.13
N ILE A 84 -33.02 -1.02 -24.12
CA ILE A 84 -32.06 0.10 -24.05
C ILE A 84 -30.61 -0.40 -24.19
N LYS A 85 -30.28 -1.52 -23.55
CA LYS A 85 -28.95 -2.13 -23.63
C LYS A 85 -28.58 -2.63 -25.03
N ASN A 86 -29.54 -3.23 -25.75
CA ASN A 86 -29.30 -3.86 -27.05
C ASN A 86 -29.40 -2.88 -28.23
N PHE A 87 -30.25 -1.87 -28.13
CA PHE A 87 -30.52 -0.89 -29.20
C PHE A 87 -29.77 0.44 -29.03
N ILE A 88 -29.33 0.79 -27.81
CA ILE A 88 -28.59 2.01 -27.52
C ILE A 88 -27.22 1.66 -26.91
N SER A 89 -27.14 1.48 -25.58
CA SER A 89 -25.88 1.10 -24.89
C SER A 89 -26.10 0.73 -23.42
N GLN A 90 -25.09 0.12 -22.81
CA GLN A 90 -25.02 -0.05 -21.35
C GLN A 90 -24.84 1.30 -20.62
N ASP A 91 -24.23 2.31 -21.25
CA ASP A 91 -24.11 3.65 -20.69
C ASP A 91 -25.47 4.35 -20.59
N ALA A 92 -26.37 4.15 -21.56
CA ALA A 92 -27.74 4.65 -21.50
C ALA A 92 -28.52 4.03 -20.32
N VAL A 93 -28.35 2.72 -20.07
CA VAL A 93 -28.89 2.05 -18.87
C VAL A 93 -28.37 2.73 -17.58
N ASN A 94 -27.05 2.93 -17.48
CA ASN A 94 -26.44 3.53 -16.29
C ASN A 94 -26.85 5.01 -16.11
N ASN A 95 -27.06 5.77 -17.20
CA ASN A 95 -27.53 7.15 -17.15
C ASN A 95 -28.99 7.25 -16.65
N ILE A 96 -29.89 6.38 -17.11
CA ILE A 96 -31.28 6.32 -16.60
C ILE A 96 -31.30 6.03 -15.09
N ILE A 97 -30.41 5.15 -14.60
CA ILE A 97 -30.29 4.88 -13.16
C ILE A 97 -29.68 6.07 -12.40
N ARG A 98 -28.73 6.81 -12.99
CA ARG A 98 -28.20 8.06 -12.40
C ARG A 98 -29.30 9.11 -12.23
N GLU A 99 -30.07 9.39 -13.28
CA GLU A 99 -31.25 10.26 -13.24
C GLU A 99 -32.25 9.81 -12.15
N ALA A 100 -32.54 8.51 -12.10
CA ALA A 100 -33.46 7.92 -11.14
C ALA A 100 -33.02 8.09 -9.68
N VAL A 101 -31.71 8.01 -9.40
CA VAL A 101 -31.12 8.18 -8.06
C VAL A 101 -30.93 9.64 -7.68
N LEU A 102 -30.60 10.53 -8.63
CA LEU A 102 -30.42 11.96 -8.36
C LEU A 102 -31.71 12.67 -7.89
N LYS A 103 -32.90 12.13 -8.19
CA LYS A 103 -34.16 12.57 -7.54
C LYS A 103 -34.19 12.45 -6.00
N ALA A 104 -33.27 11.70 -5.40
CA ALA A 104 -33.10 11.61 -3.95
C ALA A 104 -32.10 12.64 -3.38
N TYR A 105 -31.44 13.44 -4.22
CA TYR A 105 -30.51 14.48 -3.80
C TYR A 105 -31.20 15.84 -3.73
N ASP A 106 -31.00 16.58 -2.64
CA ASP A 106 -31.49 17.94 -2.48
C ASP A 106 -30.39 18.95 -2.84
N ASP A 107 -30.39 19.39 -4.10
CA ASP A 107 -29.46 20.41 -4.63
C ASP A 107 -29.43 21.70 -3.81
N LYS A 108 -30.49 22.02 -3.05
CA LYS A 108 -30.56 23.27 -2.26
C LYS A 108 -29.81 23.16 -0.94
N ASN A 109 -29.74 21.96 -0.38
CA ASN A 109 -29.09 21.66 0.89
C ASN A 109 -27.77 20.88 0.71
N SER A 110 -27.40 20.56 -0.54
CA SER A 110 -26.23 19.73 -0.91
C SER A 110 -26.18 18.40 -0.15
N CYS A 111 -27.33 17.76 0.04
CA CYS A 111 -27.44 16.55 0.87
C CYS A 111 -28.43 15.53 0.30
N TRP A 112 -28.28 14.28 0.72
CA TRP A 112 -29.19 13.21 0.33
C TRP A 112 -30.44 13.21 1.21
N HIS A 113 -31.62 13.18 0.59
CA HIS A 113 -32.87 12.94 1.28
C HIS A 113 -32.91 11.48 1.73
N ILE A 114 -33.03 11.25 3.04
CA ILE A 114 -33.08 9.90 3.64
C ILE A 114 -34.54 9.59 4.02
N PRO A 115 -35.24 8.69 3.30
CA PRO A 115 -36.61 8.30 3.63
C PRO A 115 -36.75 7.75 5.07
N LYS A 116 -37.96 7.91 5.63
CA LYS A 116 -38.34 7.49 6.99
C LYS A 116 -37.94 6.05 7.31
N GLY A 117 -38.10 5.12 6.38
CA GLY A 117 -37.70 3.72 6.56
C GLY A 117 -36.19 3.55 6.76
N ILE A 118 -35.37 4.18 5.91
CA ILE A 118 -33.90 4.11 5.98
C ILE A 118 -33.37 4.82 7.24
N ASP A 119 -33.88 6.01 7.55
CA ASP A 119 -33.49 6.76 8.75
C ASP A 119 -33.79 5.97 10.04
N ASN A 120 -34.92 5.25 10.07
CA ASN A 120 -35.28 4.37 11.20
C ASN A 120 -34.45 3.08 11.26
N ILE A 121 -34.01 2.49 10.15
CA ILE A 121 -32.97 1.43 10.17
C ILE A 121 -31.70 1.97 10.83
N CYS A 122 -31.23 3.14 10.41
CA CYS A 122 -29.96 3.70 10.86
C CYS A 122 -29.99 4.08 12.36
N LYS A 123 -31.12 4.60 12.85
CA LYS A 123 -31.40 4.76 14.30
C LYS A 123 -31.34 3.43 15.06
N ILE A 124 -31.97 2.37 14.54
CA ILE A 124 -31.96 1.04 15.18
C ILE A 124 -30.53 0.51 15.28
N VAL A 125 -29.76 0.59 14.19
CA VAL A 125 -28.34 0.18 14.13
C VAL A 125 -27.49 0.96 15.14
N SER A 126 -27.54 2.30 15.11
CA SER A 126 -26.77 3.17 16.00
C SER A 126 -27.10 2.92 17.49
N SER A 127 -28.39 2.65 17.79
CA SER A 127 -28.83 2.38 19.17
C SER A 127 -28.29 1.09 19.80
N LYS A 128 -27.77 0.15 19.00
CA LYS A 128 -27.23 -1.16 19.44
C LYS A 128 -28.20 -2.03 20.27
N ARG A 129 -29.49 -1.68 20.32
CA ARG A 129 -30.53 -2.43 21.03
C ARG A 129 -30.76 -3.83 20.46
N ILE A 130 -30.42 -4.02 19.19
CA ILE A 130 -30.26 -5.32 18.52
C ILE A 130 -28.89 -5.36 17.83
N HIS A 131 -28.24 -6.52 17.80
CA HIS A 131 -26.97 -6.68 17.09
C HIS A 131 -27.23 -6.90 15.60
N VAL A 132 -27.27 -5.80 14.84
CA VAL A 132 -27.15 -5.87 13.37
C VAL A 132 -25.70 -6.19 13.03
N GLN A 133 -25.49 -7.17 12.14
CA GLN A 133 -24.18 -7.62 11.69
C GLN A 133 -23.86 -7.12 10.27
N ASN A 134 -24.84 -7.15 9.36
CA ASN A 134 -24.70 -6.76 7.96
C ASN A 134 -25.99 -6.07 7.47
N ILE A 135 -25.85 -5.08 6.60
CA ILE A 135 -26.95 -4.60 5.74
C ILE A 135 -26.63 -5.03 4.30
N ILE A 136 -27.62 -5.62 3.65
CA ILE A 136 -27.57 -6.11 2.27
C ILE A 136 -28.63 -5.32 1.50
N THR A 137 -28.30 -4.85 0.31
CA THR A 137 -29.24 -4.12 -0.53
C THR A 137 -29.14 -4.53 -2.01
N THR A 138 -30.28 -4.54 -2.68
CA THR A 138 -30.35 -4.63 -4.15
C THR A 138 -30.34 -3.26 -4.82
N ASN A 139 -30.27 -2.17 -4.03
CA ASN A 139 -30.44 -0.81 -4.50
C ASN A 139 -29.10 -0.20 -4.92
N PHE A 140 -29.17 0.73 -5.88
CA PHE A 140 -28.00 1.37 -6.48
C PHE A 140 -27.59 2.67 -5.78
N ASP A 141 -28.44 3.19 -4.90
CA ASP A 141 -28.32 4.49 -4.23
C ASP A 141 -27.40 4.48 -2.99
N PRO A 142 -26.99 5.65 -2.45
CA PRO A 142 -26.15 5.77 -1.25
C PRO A 142 -26.94 6.00 0.06
N LEU A 143 -28.27 5.92 0.05
CA LEU A 143 -29.10 6.49 1.13
C LEU A 143 -28.92 5.75 2.46
N ILE A 144 -28.56 4.47 2.41
CA ILE A 144 -28.24 3.68 3.61
C ILE A 144 -26.95 4.18 4.26
N GLU A 145 -25.90 4.42 3.47
CA GLU A 145 -24.62 4.90 3.97
C GLU A 145 -24.70 6.33 4.54
N GLU A 146 -25.37 7.24 3.84
CA GLU A 146 -25.56 8.62 4.31
C GLU A 146 -26.51 8.66 5.53
N GLY A 147 -27.51 7.77 5.58
CA GLY A 147 -28.32 7.52 6.77
C GLY A 147 -27.49 7.01 7.95
N LEU A 148 -26.54 6.09 7.75
CA LEU A 148 -25.67 5.58 8.81
C LEU A 148 -24.72 6.66 9.35
N LYS A 149 -24.10 7.45 8.46
CA LYS A 149 -23.26 8.61 8.83
C LYS A 149 -24.02 9.61 9.70
N LYS A 150 -25.26 9.94 9.31
CA LYS A 150 -26.18 10.83 10.04
C LYS A 150 -26.44 10.39 11.48
N HIS A 151 -26.31 9.09 11.78
CA HIS A 151 -26.44 8.50 13.13
C HIS A 151 -25.10 8.02 13.72
N GLU A 152 -23.98 8.62 13.30
CA GLU A 152 -22.59 8.38 13.76
C GLU A 152 -22.05 6.94 13.56
N VAL A 153 -22.67 6.13 12.69
CA VAL A 153 -22.20 4.78 12.34
C VAL A 153 -21.38 4.83 11.05
N ILE A 154 -20.24 4.14 11.00
CA ILE A 154 -19.36 4.11 9.83
C ILE A 154 -19.81 3.02 8.85
N PRO A 155 -20.32 3.35 7.64
CA PRO A 155 -20.71 2.36 6.64
C PRO A 155 -19.49 1.79 5.92
N ILE A 156 -19.31 0.46 5.94
CA ILE A 156 -18.29 -0.24 5.15
C ILE A 156 -18.93 -0.73 3.86
N LYS A 157 -18.92 0.13 2.83
CA LYS A 157 -19.55 -0.13 1.53
C LYS A 157 -18.80 -1.17 0.70
N THR A 158 -19.53 -2.15 0.18
CA THR A 158 -19.05 -3.20 -0.73
C THR A 158 -19.98 -3.29 -1.94
N ILE A 159 -19.43 -3.30 -3.17
CA ILE A 159 -20.22 -3.33 -4.42
C ILE A 159 -19.84 -4.59 -5.20
N LEU A 160 -20.82 -5.44 -5.55
CA LEU A 160 -20.59 -6.81 -6.04
C LEU A 160 -21.34 -7.10 -7.36
N HIS A 161 -21.11 -6.25 -8.37
CA HIS A 161 -21.65 -6.42 -9.73
C HIS A 161 -20.95 -7.54 -10.54
N SER A 162 -19.73 -7.93 -10.14
CA SER A 162 -18.93 -9.04 -10.70
C SER A 162 -18.77 -10.19 -9.68
N ASP A 163 -18.07 -11.28 -10.03
CA ASP A 163 -17.82 -12.40 -9.10
C ASP A 163 -16.69 -12.09 -8.08
N GLY A 164 -17.02 -11.21 -7.13
CA GLY A 164 -16.14 -10.82 -6.02
C GLY A 164 -16.29 -11.71 -4.78
N GLY A 165 -15.20 -11.82 -4.01
CA GLY A 165 -15.24 -12.35 -2.64
C GLY A 165 -15.33 -11.24 -1.60
N TRP A 166 -15.94 -11.51 -0.45
CA TRP A 166 -16.00 -10.60 0.70
C TRP A 166 -15.45 -11.28 1.96
N ASN A 167 -14.73 -10.53 2.79
CA ASN A 167 -14.02 -11.03 3.97
C ASN A 167 -14.54 -10.31 5.23
N SER A 168 -15.17 -11.05 6.15
CA SER A 168 -16.12 -10.50 7.14
C SER A 168 -15.51 -9.78 8.35
N ASN A 169 -14.18 -9.81 8.51
CA ASN A 169 -13.53 -9.51 9.78
C ASN A 169 -13.20 -8.01 9.91
N ASN A 170 -14.20 -7.25 10.39
CA ASN A 170 -14.19 -5.79 10.51
C ASN A 170 -13.94 -5.27 11.95
N ASP A 171 -13.31 -6.07 12.82
CA ASP A 171 -12.94 -5.65 14.19
C ASP A 171 -11.93 -4.48 14.25
N ASP A 172 -11.43 -4.03 13.10
CA ASP A 172 -10.41 -2.99 12.98
C ASP A 172 -10.99 -1.56 12.85
N ILE A 173 -12.32 -1.40 12.67
CA ILE A 173 -13.02 -0.10 12.74
C ILE A 173 -14.10 -0.13 13.85
N PRO A 174 -13.92 0.64 14.94
CA PRO A 174 -14.96 0.85 15.94
C PRO A 174 -16.22 1.50 15.35
N ASN A 175 -17.40 1.09 15.82
CA ASN A 175 -18.70 1.63 15.42
C ASN A 175 -19.03 1.53 13.90
N SER A 176 -18.57 0.47 13.24
CA SER A 176 -18.83 0.22 11.81
C SER A 176 -19.85 -0.87 11.53
N VAL A 177 -20.50 -0.80 10.36
CA VAL A 177 -21.42 -1.84 9.84
C VAL A 177 -21.20 -2.03 8.32
N PRO A 178 -21.13 -3.28 7.80
CA PRO A 178 -21.09 -3.56 6.36
C PRO A 178 -22.38 -3.15 5.65
N VAL A 179 -22.25 -2.53 4.48
CA VAL A 179 -23.34 -2.27 3.53
C VAL A 179 -22.96 -2.90 2.18
N VAL A 180 -23.76 -3.85 1.69
CA VAL A 180 -23.41 -4.71 0.55
C VAL A 180 -24.41 -4.57 -0.59
N HIS A 181 -23.98 -4.02 -1.73
CA HIS A 181 -24.80 -3.81 -2.93
C HIS A 181 -24.62 -4.97 -3.92
N LEU A 182 -25.68 -5.74 -4.15
CA LEU A 182 -25.63 -6.99 -4.93
C LEU A 182 -25.73 -6.80 -6.46
N HIS A 183 -26.25 -5.66 -6.92
CA HIS A 183 -26.59 -5.41 -8.33
C HIS A 183 -25.80 -4.25 -8.95
N GLY A 184 -24.78 -3.73 -8.26
CA GLY A 184 -24.01 -2.54 -8.67
C GLY A 184 -24.38 -1.29 -7.87
N PHE A 185 -23.83 -0.15 -8.27
CA PHE A 185 -23.97 1.14 -7.60
C PHE A 185 -24.03 2.26 -8.66
N TRP A 186 -24.78 3.34 -8.40
CA TRP A 186 -25.11 4.41 -9.36
C TRP A 186 -23.91 5.19 -9.93
N GLU A 187 -22.74 5.05 -9.30
CA GLU A 187 -21.50 5.73 -9.63
C GLU A 187 -20.35 4.72 -9.83
N ASN A 188 -19.55 4.89 -10.89
CA ASN A 188 -18.33 4.12 -11.17
C ASN A 188 -18.48 2.57 -11.22
N SER A 189 -19.68 2.05 -11.48
CA SER A 189 -19.90 0.62 -11.74
C SER A 189 -21.10 0.36 -12.64
N ASP A 190 -21.12 -0.78 -13.33
CA ASP A 190 -22.28 -1.24 -14.09
C ASP A 190 -23.43 -1.68 -13.17
N THR A 191 -24.66 -1.41 -13.61
CA THR A 191 -25.89 -1.80 -12.89
C THR A 191 -26.61 -2.97 -13.57
N LEU A 192 -27.05 -3.95 -12.78
CA LEU A 192 -27.61 -5.24 -13.24
C LEU A 192 -29.14 -5.24 -13.15
N HIS A 193 -29.83 -5.34 -14.29
CA HIS A 193 -31.30 -5.28 -14.36
C HIS A 193 -31.94 -6.45 -15.10
N THR A 194 -31.27 -6.99 -16.12
CA THR A 194 -31.84 -8.05 -16.96
C THR A 194 -31.76 -9.43 -16.28
N PRO A 195 -32.69 -10.36 -16.54
CA PRO A 195 -32.65 -11.71 -15.97
C PRO A 195 -31.31 -12.42 -16.19
N LYS A 196 -30.74 -12.29 -17.41
CA LYS A 196 -29.44 -12.87 -17.79
C LYS A 196 -28.28 -12.36 -16.91
N GLN A 197 -28.26 -11.07 -16.60
CA GLN A 197 -27.26 -10.48 -15.68
C GLN A 197 -27.44 -11.01 -14.25
N LEU A 198 -28.67 -11.06 -13.76
CA LEU A 198 -28.98 -11.45 -12.39
C LEU A 198 -28.65 -12.92 -12.12
N THR A 199 -29.01 -13.82 -13.04
CA THR A 199 -28.70 -15.27 -13.01
C THR A 199 -27.31 -15.62 -13.56
N THR A 200 -26.40 -14.65 -13.73
CA THR A 200 -25.01 -14.97 -14.09
C THR A 200 -24.35 -15.68 -12.91
N ASN A 201 -23.77 -16.86 -13.19
CA ASN A 201 -23.09 -17.69 -12.20
C ASN A 201 -21.91 -16.93 -11.57
N ARG A 202 -22.03 -16.60 -10.28
CA ARG A 202 -21.04 -15.85 -9.49
C ARG A 202 -20.64 -16.66 -8.25
N PRO A 203 -19.80 -17.71 -8.39
CA PRO A 203 -19.55 -18.69 -7.33
C PRO A 203 -18.79 -18.15 -6.11
N ARG A 204 -17.90 -17.15 -6.26
CA ARG A 204 -17.21 -16.51 -5.12
C ARG A 204 -18.15 -15.63 -4.33
N LEU A 205 -19.02 -14.89 -5.02
CA LEU A 205 -20.07 -14.08 -4.40
C LEU A 205 -21.04 -14.98 -3.64
N LYS A 206 -21.51 -16.06 -4.29
CA LYS A 206 -22.43 -17.04 -3.69
C LYS A 206 -21.85 -17.69 -2.42
N SER A 207 -20.59 -18.12 -2.46
CA SER A 207 -19.89 -18.66 -1.30
C SER A 207 -19.73 -17.62 -0.17
N SER A 208 -19.43 -16.37 -0.51
CA SER A 208 -19.33 -15.27 0.48
C SER A 208 -20.67 -14.99 1.15
N LEU A 209 -21.77 -14.96 0.39
CA LEU A 209 -23.14 -14.80 0.91
C LEU A 209 -23.54 -15.98 1.81
N SER A 210 -23.25 -17.22 1.40
CA SER A 210 -23.54 -18.42 2.20
C SER A 210 -22.80 -18.43 3.54
N ASN A 211 -21.53 -18.01 3.56
CA ASN A 211 -20.75 -17.86 4.79
C ASN A 211 -21.25 -16.70 5.67
N MET A 212 -21.59 -15.54 5.07
CA MET A 212 -22.11 -14.36 5.78
C MET A 212 -23.43 -14.64 6.51
N LEU A 213 -24.35 -15.36 5.86
CA LEU A 213 -25.67 -15.65 6.42
C LEU A 213 -25.66 -16.79 7.44
N ARG A 214 -24.56 -17.57 7.50
CA ARG A 214 -24.38 -18.69 8.43
C ARG A 214 -24.49 -18.20 9.87
N ASN A 215 -25.29 -18.90 10.69
CA ASN A 215 -25.55 -18.61 12.10
C ASN A 215 -26.30 -17.28 12.38
N THR A 216 -26.82 -16.58 11.37
CA THR A 216 -27.57 -15.31 11.56
C THR A 216 -29.09 -15.50 11.62
N THR A 217 -29.80 -14.47 12.08
CA THR A 217 -31.22 -14.24 11.77
C THR A 217 -31.30 -13.26 10.60
N LEU A 218 -31.80 -13.71 9.45
CA LEU A 218 -31.95 -12.91 8.25
C LEU A 218 -33.36 -12.29 8.22
N LEU A 219 -33.44 -10.97 8.23
CA LEU A 219 -34.66 -10.20 7.99
C LEU A 219 -34.70 -9.77 6.52
N VAL A 220 -35.72 -10.22 5.79
CA VAL A 220 -36.00 -9.80 4.40
C VAL A 220 -37.27 -8.96 4.38
N ILE A 221 -37.17 -7.74 3.86
CA ILE A 221 -38.27 -6.77 3.76
C ILE A 221 -38.06 -5.90 2.51
N ALA A 222 -39.14 -5.36 1.93
CA ALA A 222 -39.10 -4.53 0.72
C ALA A 222 -38.37 -5.18 -0.49
N TYR A 223 -38.21 -6.50 -0.53
CA TYR A 223 -37.48 -7.22 -1.57
C TYR A 223 -38.37 -8.26 -2.27
N GLY A 224 -38.35 -8.24 -3.61
CA GLY A 224 -39.32 -8.93 -4.46
C GLY A 224 -39.10 -10.44 -4.65
N GLY A 225 -37.99 -11.01 -4.19
CA GLY A 225 -37.70 -12.45 -4.39
C GLY A 225 -37.44 -12.82 -5.85
N TRP A 226 -36.63 -12.00 -6.55
CA TRP A 226 -36.24 -12.24 -7.95
C TRP A 226 -35.33 -13.48 -8.07
N ASP A 227 -35.27 -14.11 -9.25
CA ASP A 227 -34.27 -15.15 -9.51
C ASP A 227 -32.88 -14.52 -9.66
N ASP A 228 -32.21 -14.30 -8.54
CA ASP A 228 -30.88 -13.70 -8.44
C ASP A 228 -29.90 -14.54 -7.59
N ILE A 229 -28.66 -14.06 -7.51
CA ILE A 229 -27.57 -14.72 -6.77
C ILE A 229 -27.82 -14.86 -5.27
N PHE A 230 -28.68 -14.02 -4.67
CA PHE A 230 -29.06 -14.14 -3.26
C PHE A 230 -30.08 -15.27 -3.06
N ILE A 231 -31.09 -15.39 -3.94
CA ILE A 231 -31.98 -16.57 -3.93
C ILE A 231 -31.20 -17.86 -4.23
N GLU A 232 -30.18 -17.83 -5.08
CA GLU A 232 -29.31 -18.98 -5.27
C GLU A 232 -28.43 -19.30 -4.05
N ALA A 233 -27.88 -18.30 -3.35
CA ALA A 233 -27.17 -18.53 -2.10
C ALA A 233 -28.10 -19.13 -1.02
N LEU A 234 -29.34 -18.65 -0.92
CA LEU A 234 -30.35 -19.24 -0.03
C LEU A 234 -30.64 -20.71 -0.36
N LYS A 235 -30.68 -21.10 -1.65
CA LYS A 235 -30.83 -22.51 -2.06
C LYS A 235 -29.65 -23.37 -1.55
N ASP A 236 -28.42 -22.92 -1.67
CA ASP A 236 -27.26 -23.70 -1.20
C ASP A 236 -27.23 -23.85 0.33
N ILE A 237 -27.52 -22.77 1.07
CA ILE A 237 -27.68 -22.81 2.54
C ILE A 237 -28.80 -23.80 2.95
N ALA A 238 -29.83 -23.95 2.10
CA ALA A 238 -30.95 -24.87 2.31
C ALA A 238 -30.57 -26.36 2.15
N PHE A 239 -29.47 -26.67 1.46
CA PHE A 239 -28.94 -28.03 1.30
C PHE A 239 -27.83 -28.37 2.30
N GLU A 240 -27.09 -27.39 2.83
CA GLU A 240 -26.13 -27.64 3.92
C GLU A 240 -26.82 -28.29 5.15
N GLU A 241 -26.23 -29.34 5.72
CA GLU A 241 -26.72 -29.95 6.97
C GLU A 241 -26.38 -29.09 8.20
N ASN A 242 -25.22 -28.41 8.17
CA ASN A 242 -24.69 -27.63 9.30
C ASN A 242 -25.14 -26.16 9.33
N SER A 243 -26.04 -25.73 8.42
CA SER A 243 -26.49 -24.34 8.36
C SER A 243 -27.46 -23.99 9.50
N ASN A 244 -27.11 -23.00 10.33
CA ASN A 244 -27.95 -22.50 11.43
C ASN A 244 -28.49 -21.08 11.15
N VAL A 245 -29.00 -20.82 9.94
CA VAL A 245 -29.74 -19.59 9.63
C VAL A 245 -31.19 -19.69 10.14
N ASP A 246 -31.74 -18.59 10.65
CA ASP A 246 -33.19 -18.36 10.74
C ASP A 246 -33.57 -17.29 9.71
N ILE A 247 -34.65 -17.47 8.96
CA ILE A 247 -35.11 -16.54 7.92
C ILE A 247 -36.50 -16.01 8.31
N ILE A 248 -36.60 -14.68 8.36
CA ILE A 248 -37.82 -13.91 8.60
C ILE A 248 -38.11 -13.16 7.30
N TRP A 249 -39.24 -13.44 6.65
CA TRP A 249 -39.67 -12.76 5.44
C TRP A 249 -40.95 -11.96 5.69
N ALA A 250 -40.91 -10.66 5.40
CA ALA A 250 -42.03 -9.74 5.51
C ALA A 250 -42.60 -9.41 4.12
N PHE A 251 -43.84 -9.80 3.88
CA PHE A 251 -44.62 -9.46 2.68
C PHE A 251 -45.48 -8.22 2.92
N PHE A 252 -45.67 -7.44 1.86
CA PHE A 252 -46.51 -6.25 1.85
C PHE A 252 -48.01 -6.61 1.75
N GLU A 253 -48.32 -7.69 1.02
CA GLU A 253 -49.70 -8.08 0.69
C GLU A 253 -50.54 -8.43 1.93
N HIS A 254 -51.76 -7.91 1.98
CA HIS A 254 -52.72 -8.08 3.10
C HIS A 254 -53.47 -9.44 3.09
N ASN A 255 -53.10 -10.41 2.26
CA ASN A 255 -53.90 -11.63 2.05
C ASN A 255 -53.05 -12.88 1.69
N ASP A 256 -53.17 -13.91 2.54
CA ASP A 256 -52.52 -15.22 2.39
C ASP A 256 -52.66 -15.85 1.00
N GLY A 257 -53.83 -15.76 0.37
CA GLY A 257 -54.07 -16.33 -0.96
C GLY A 257 -53.24 -15.66 -2.05
N ILE A 258 -53.03 -14.34 -1.95
CA ILE A 258 -52.21 -13.56 -2.88
C ILE A 258 -50.72 -13.86 -2.64
N VAL A 259 -50.28 -13.94 -1.39
CA VAL A 259 -48.89 -14.33 -1.05
C VAL A 259 -48.58 -15.73 -1.58
N ASN A 260 -49.46 -16.71 -1.34
CA ASN A 260 -49.27 -18.10 -1.78
C ASN A 260 -49.33 -18.29 -3.30
N SER A 261 -50.08 -17.46 -4.04
CA SER A 261 -50.09 -17.51 -5.51
C SER A 261 -48.87 -16.80 -6.12
N LYS A 262 -48.56 -15.58 -5.67
CA LYS A 262 -47.49 -14.72 -6.19
C LYS A 262 -46.09 -15.29 -5.92
N TYR A 263 -45.84 -15.75 -4.69
CA TYR A 263 -44.50 -16.20 -4.24
C TYR A 263 -44.29 -17.73 -4.32
N LYS A 264 -45.13 -18.44 -5.07
CA LYS A 264 -45.06 -19.91 -5.25
C LYS A 264 -43.67 -20.43 -5.66
N LYS A 265 -42.93 -19.69 -6.50
CA LYS A 265 -41.56 -20.04 -6.96
C LYS A 265 -40.51 -19.87 -5.85
N LEU A 266 -40.64 -18.84 -5.03
CA LEU A 266 -39.81 -18.62 -3.84
C LEU A 266 -40.00 -19.75 -2.83
N PHE A 267 -41.25 -20.16 -2.54
CA PHE A 267 -41.53 -21.23 -1.58
C PHE A 267 -40.99 -22.60 -2.01
N GLY A 268 -40.94 -22.89 -3.32
CA GLY A 268 -40.22 -24.05 -3.83
C GLY A 268 -38.70 -23.97 -3.62
N SER A 269 -38.13 -22.76 -3.75
CA SER A 269 -36.68 -22.52 -3.62
C SER A 269 -36.15 -22.65 -2.19
N VAL A 270 -36.97 -22.42 -1.16
CA VAL A 270 -36.58 -22.51 0.26
C VAL A 270 -37.26 -23.65 1.03
N GLN A 271 -37.80 -24.65 0.30
CA GLN A 271 -38.66 -25.69 0.86
C GLN A 271 -38.03 -26.47 2.03
N SER A 272 -36.73 -26.80 1.97
CA SER A 272 -36.05 -27.52 3.06
C SER A 272 -35.80 -26.66 4.31
N ILE A 273 -35.59 -25.34 4.18
CA ILE A 273 -35.53 -24.42 5.34
C ILE A 273 -36.91 -24.31 6.00
N SER A 274 -37.98 -24.31 5.18
CA SER A 274 -39.36 -24.35 5.65
C SER A 274 -39.68 -25.66 6.38
N GLN A 275 -39.23 -26.81 5.86
CA GLN A 275 -39.38 -28.11 6.53
C GLN A 275 -38.59 -28.19 7.85
N ARG A 276 -37.44 -27.51 7.95
CA ARG A 276 -36.67 -27.36 9.20
C ARG A 276 -37.31 -26.37 10.20
N GLY A 277 -38.44 -25.75 9.87
CA GLY A 277 -39.15 -24.78 10.75
C GLY A 277 -38.42 -23.43 10.92
N ARG A 278 -37.40 -23.13 10.11
CA ARG A 278 -36.57 -21.93 10.23
C ARG A 278 -36.90 -20.83 9.22
N PHE A 279 -37.91 -21.04 8.38
CA PHE A 279 -38.46 -20.03 7.48
C PHE A 279 -39.79 -19.54 8.05
N ARG A 280 -39.90 -18.25 8.41
CA ARG A 280 -41.05 -17.65 9.09
C ARG A 280 -41.60 -16.50 8.26
N LEU A 281 -42.91 -16.50 8.05
CA LEU A 281 -43.57 -15.60 7.12
C LEU A 281 -44.52 -14.64 7.81
N TYR A 282 -44.47 -13.39 7.40
CA TYR A 282 -45.27 -12.29 7.91
C TYR A 282 -45.87 -11.53 6.74
N TYR A 283 -47.05 -10.95 6.96
CA TYR A 283 -47.84 -10.24 5.95
C TYR A 283 -48.32 -8.89 6.52
N ASP A 284 -48.91 -8.04 5.68
CA ASP A 284 -49.39 -6.71 6.08
C ASP A 284 -48.26 -5.81 6.65
N ILE A 285 -47.08 -5.85 6.01
CA ILE A 285 -45.88 -5.11 6.43
C ILE A 285 -45.48 -4.05 5.38
N GLU A 286 -45.85 -2.79 5.61
CA GLU A 286 -45.19 -1.64 4.97
C GLU A 286 -43.84 -1.37 5.67
N CYS A 287 -42.76 -1.19 4.93
CA CYS A 287 -41.40 -1.08 5.48
C CYS A 287 -41.12 0.23 6.23
N ASN A 288 -41.59 1.38 5.74
CA ASN A 288 -41.29 2.69 6.34
C ASN A 288 -41.94 2.83 7.72
N ASP A 289 -43.20 2.42 7.83
CA ASP A 289 -43.93 2.37 9.10
C ASP A 289 -43.52 1.17 9.96
N PHE A 290 -43.03 0.07 9.38
CA PHE A 290 -42.52 -1.06 10.17
C PHE A 290 -41.24 -0.71 10.91
N PHE A 291 -40.27 -0.05 10.28
CA PHE A 291 -39.03 0.32 10.98
C PHE A 291 -39.26 1.39 12.05
N GLU A 292 -40.22 2.30 11.86
CA GLU A 292 -40.72 3.15 12.95
C GLU A 292 -41.37 2.32 14.06
N SER A 293 -42.32 1.43 13.73
CA SER A 293 -42.97 0.54 14.71
C SER A 293 -41.97 -0.33 15.49
N LEU A 294 -40.86 -0.73 14.85
CA LEU A 294 -39.80 -1.53 15.47
C LEU A 294 -38.90 -0.67 16.35
N PHE A 295 -38.50 0.52 15.91
CA PHE A 295 -37.77 1.46 16.75
C PHE A 295 -38.61 1.86 17.97
N GLU A 296 -39.89 2.20 17.78
CA GLU A 296 -40.84 2.41 18.87
C GLU A 296 -40.96 1.19 19.79
N TYR A 297 -41.09 -0.04 19.26
CA TYR A 297 -41.19 -1.24 20.11
C TYR A 297 -39.90 -1.50 20.92
N LEU A 298 -38.74 -1.07 20.41
CA LEU A 298 -37.45 -1.08 21.13
C LEU A 298 -37.27 0.13 22.06
N CYS A 299 -38.03 1.22 21.88
CA CYS A 299 -37.92 2.49 22.60
C CYS A 299 -39.04 2.73 23.64
N LYS A 300 -40.24 2.14 23.50
CA LYS A 300 -41.38 2.12 24.46
C LYS A 300 -41.07 1.33 25.74
N LYS A 301 -39.78 1.26 26.06
CA LYS A 301 -39.21 0.92 27.36
C LYS A 301 -38.90 2.18 28.19
N GLU A 302 -39.01 3.39 27.61
CA GLU A 302 -39.21 4.67 28.31
C GLU A 302 -39.71 5.78 27.37
N ASP A 303 -40.73 6.53 27.80
CA ASP A 303 -41.45 7.62 27.11
C ASP A 303 -40.81 9.02 27.39
N THR A 304 -41.04 10.15 26.71
CA THR A 304 -41.75 10.55 25.46
C THR A 304 -41.19 11.92 24.96
N PRO A 305 -41.48 12.37 23.71
CA PRO A 305 -40.96 13.64 23.14
C PRO A 305 -41.98 14.81 23.10
N ILE A 306 -41.50 16.01 22.72
CA ILE A 306 -42.31 17.20 22.34
C ILE A 306 -41.69 17.84 21.07
N ALA A 307 -42.50 18.46 20.19
CA ALA A 307 -42.14 18.89 18.83
C ALA A 307 -42.65 20.34 18.48
N PRO A 308 -42.76 20.83 17.22
CA PRO A 308 -42.20 22.16 16.83
C PRO A 308 -43.22 23.15 16.21
N ILE A 309 -42.74 24.29 15.65
CA ILE A 309 -43.51 25.29 14.86
C ILE A 309 -42.68 25.79 13.64
N GLU A 310 -43.34 26.19 12.55
CA GLU A 310 -42.80 26.42 11.18
C GLU A 310 -42.80 27.92 10.71
N ASN A 311 -42.47 28.15 9.42
CA ASN A 311 -42.82 29.26 8.46
C ASN A 311 -41.66 30.16 7.92
N ILE A 312 -41.66 30.73 6.69
CA ILE A 312 -42.22 30.29 5.37
C ILE A 312 -41.69 31.16 4.17
N SER A 313 -41.48 30.56 2.97
CA SER A 313 -41.24 31.22 1.64
C SER A 313 -39.97 32.15 1.55
N ILE A 314 -39.54 32.81 0.45
CA ILE A 314 -40.08 33.22 -0.88
C ILE A 314 -39.03 32.96 -2.01
N LYS A 315 -39.38 33.25 -3.29
CA LYS A 315 -38.55 33.29 -4.53
C LYS A 315 -37.71 34.60 -4.61
N SER A 316 -36.85 34.94 -5.59
CA SER A 316 -36.52 34.53 -6.98
C SER A 316 -35.13 35.17 -7.38
N ASP A 317 -34.55 35.22 -8.59
CA ASP A 317 -34.89 34.85 -9.99
C ASP A 317 -33.60 34.66 -10.87
N MET A 318 -33.71 34.56 -12.21
CA MET A 318 -32.59 34.41 -13.18
C MET A 318 -32.06 35.73 -13.81
N LEU A 319 -30.83 35.70 -14.38
CA LEU A 319 -30.55 35.90 -15.83
C LEU A 319 -29.04 35.79 -16.12
N GLY A 320 -28.61 35.27 -17.29
CA GLY A 320 -27.18 35.29 -17.65
C GLY A 320 -26.67 34.48 -18.85
N ASN A 321 -27.51 34.02 -19.79
CA ASN A 321 -27.08 33.19 -20.93
C ASN A 321 -27.46 33.79 -22.27
N GLU A 322 -26.53 34.50 -22.93
CA GLU A 322 -26.45 34.70 -24.38
C GLU A 322 -25.06 35.26 -24.75
N ILE A 323 -24.67 35.25 -26.04
CA ILE A 323 -23.31 35.56 -26.56
C ILE A 323 -22.26 34.43 -26.38
N ARG A 324 -22.55 33.22 -26.88
CA ARG A 324 -21.53 32.21 -27.24
C ARG A 324 -21.70 31.51 -28.60
N GLY A 325 -22.81 31.72 -29.31
CA GLY A 325 -23.12 30.99 -30.56
C GLY A 325 -22.50 31.53 -31.87
N ALA A 326 -21.70 32.60 -31.84
CA ALA A 326 -21.46 33.44 -33.03
C ALA A 326 -20.07 33.31 -33.72
N ILE A 327 -19.13 32.51 -33.20
CA ILE A 327 -17.72 32.55 -33.65
C ILE A 327 -17.21 31.24 -34.29
N LEU A 328 -17.78 30.08 -33.95
CA LEU A 328 -17.32 28.77 -34.46
C LEU A 328 -17.92 28.40 -35.84
N GLY A 329 -17.91 29.37 -36.76
CA GLY A 329 -18.53 29.28 -38.09
C GLY A 329 -17.58 29.20 -39.29
N SER A 330 -16.26 29.14 -39.07
CA SER A 330 -15.24 29.06 -40.13
C SER A 330 -13.98 28.32 -39.65
N ILE A 331 -13.33 27.62 -40.59
CA ILE A 331 -12.16 26.69 -40.47
C ILE A 331 -12.58 25.20 -40.55
N LYS A 332 -12.75 24.72 -41.79
CA LYS A 332 -12.66 23.32 -42.20
C LYS A 332 -11.99 23.26 -43.57
N GLY A 333 -10.93 22.47 -43.70
CA GLY A 333 -10.25 22.20 -44.98
C GLY A 333 -8.86 22.83 -45.10
N LEU A 334 -7.85 22.13 -44.60
CA LEU A 334 -6.45 22.14 -45.07
C LEU A 334 -5.66 21.07 -44.29
N GLU A 335 -5.64 19.84 -44.81
CA GLU A 335 -4.67 18.82 -44.37
C GLU A 335 -3.32 19.10 -45.03
N THR A 336 -2.51 19.94 -44.40
CA THR A 336 -1.08 20.09 -44.74
C THR A 336 -0.27 19.08 -43.93
N SER A 337 0.58 18.30 -44.61
CA SER A 337 1.51 17.37 -43.96
C SER A 337 2.43 18.11 -42.99
N PHE A 338 2.32 17.80 -41.70
CA PHE A 338 3.08 18.48 -40.65
C PHE A 338 4.58 18.14 -40.77
N PRO A 339 5.47 19.12 -41.03
CA PRO A 339 6.83 18.84 -41.49
C PRO A 339 7.85 18.59 -40.37
N PHE A 340 7.40 18.52 -39.11
CA PHE A 340 8.25 18.39 -37.92
C PHE A 340 8.22 16.95 -37.39
N SER A 341 9.40 16.35 -37.21
CA SER A 341 9.58 15.09 -36.49
C SER A 341 9.24 15.24 -35.01
N HIS A 342 8.56 14.24 -34.44
CA HIS A 342 8.33 14.15 -33.00
C HIS A 342 9.33 13.21 -32.33
N MET A 343 9.55 13.36 -31.03
CA MET A 343 10.40 12.51 -30.21
C MET A 343 9.89 11.07 -30.20
N ILE A 344 10.73 10.12 -30.64
CA ILE A 344 10.45 8.69 -30.56
C ILE A 344 10.90 8.20 -29.19
N LEU A 345 9.95 8.03 -28.27
CA LEU A 345 10.21 7.43 -26.96
C LEU A 345 10.40 5.92 -27.10
N LYS A 346 11.52 5.41 -26.60
CA LYS A 346 11.83 3.98 -26.50
C LYS A 346 10.84 3.29 -25.56
N LYS A 347 10.46 2.05 -25.89
CA LYS A 347 9.45 1.30 -25.14
C LYS A 347 10.11 0.35 -24.16
N TYR A 348 9.94 0.62 -22.87
CA TYR A 348 10.47 -0.21 -21.79
C TYR A 348 9.30 -0.81 -20.98
N PRO A 349 8.94 -2.09 -21.18
CA PRO A 349 7.77 -2.70 -20.52
C PRO A 349 7.78 -2.56 -19.00
N ALA A 350 8.96 -2.68 -18.38
CA ALA A 350 9.16 -2.57 -16.93
C ALA A 350 8.83 -1.18 -16.32
N HIS A 351 8.67 -0.12 -17.14
CA HIS A 351 8.19 1.19 -16.67
C HIS A 351 6.67 1.25 -16.46
N LYS A 352 5.91 0.30 -17.02
CA LYS A 352 4.45 0.38 -17.13
C LYS A 352 3.75 0.51 -15.77
N ASN A 353 4.10 -0.33 -14.80
CA ASN A 353 3.44 -0.37 -13.48
C ASN A 353 4.27 0.21 -12.31
N ILE A 354 5.37 0.91 -12.59
CA ILE A 354 6.18 1.62 -11.58
C ILE A 354 5.92 3.12 -11.58
N ARG A 355 6.28 3.81 -10.49
CA ARG A 355 6.11 5.28 -10.34
C ARG A 355 4.68 5.75 -10.65
N LEU A 356 3.68 4.92 -10.33
CA LEU A 356 2.27 5.14 -10.71
C LEU A 356 1.67 6.42 -10.13
N VAL A 357 2.25 6.97 -9.06
CA VAL A 357 1.78 8.23 -8.45
C VAL A 357 2.34 9.41 -9.23
N GLU A 358 3.60 9.35 -9.60
CA GLU A 358 4.31 10.33 -10.43
C GLU A 358 3.73 10.35 -11.86
N GLN A 359 3.41 9.17 -12.43
CA GLN A 359 2.70 9.04 -13.71
C GLN A 359 1.33 9.77 -13.67
N ALA A 360 0.58 9.53 -12.59
CA ALA A 360 -0.72 10.15 -12.37
C ALA A 360 -0.60 11.68 -12.20
N GLN A 361 0.35 12.15 -11.39
CA GLN A 361 0.60 13.58 -11.17
C GLN A 361 0.98 14.29 -12.48
N LEU A 362 1.80 13.69 -13.35
CA LEU A 362 2.14 14.27 -14.65
C LEU A 362 0.90 14.41 -15.56
N SER A 363 0.11 13.34 -15.67
CA SER A 363 -1.10 13.31 -16.52
C SER A 363 -2.21 14.24 -15.99
N ASP A 364 -2.50 14.21 -14.70
CA ASP A 364 -3.55 15.02 -14.09
C ASP A 364 -3.13 16.50 -14.04
N GLY A 365 -1.85 16.81 -13.81
CA GLY A 365 -1.30 18.18 -13.84
C GLY A 365 -1.31 18.80 -15.24
N LEU A 366 -0.84 18.11 -16.28
CA LEU A 366 -0.90 18.61 -17.66
C LEU A 366 -2.34 18.88 -18.14
N LYS A 367 -3.30 18.08 -17.66
CA LYS A 367 -4.73 18.24 -17.94
C LYS A 367 -5.36 19.49 -17.30
N LEU A 368 -4.80 19.96 -16.17
CA LEU A 368 -5.30 21.11 -15.42
C LEU A 368 -4.52 22.39 -15.76
N ASP A 369 -3.20 22.36 -15.61
CA ASP A 369 -2.33 23.54 -15.59
C ASP A 369 -1.70 23.85 -16.96
N LYS A 370 -1.72 22.88 -17.89
CA LYS A 370 -1.01 22.84 -19.20
C LYS A 370 0.52 22.96 -19.14
N VAL A 371 1.10 23.48 -18.07
CA VAL A 371 2.56 23.56 -17.85
C VAL A 371 2.90 22.74 -16.61
N ILE A 372 3.90 21.86 -16.70
CA ILE A 372 4.38 21.09 -15.55
C ILE A 372 5.91 20.99 -15.53
N SER A 373 6.50 21.10 -14.35
CA SER A 373 7.92 20.85 -14.12
C SER A 373 8.17 19.37 -13.83
N LEU A 374 9.09 18.75 -14.58
CA LEU A 374 9.55 17.37 -14.40
C LEU A 374 11.01 17.39 -13.97
N VAL A 375 11.23 17.45 -12.65
CA VAL A 375 12.56 17.36 -12.04
C VAL A 375 13.02 15.91 -12.11
N SER A 376 14.15 15.67 -12.76
CA SER A 376 14.77 14.35 -12.86
C SER A 376 16.26 14.45 -12.67
N ASP A 377 16.81 13.66 -11.76
CA ASP A 377 18.23 13.37 -11.73
C ASP A 377 18.60 12.39 -12.87
N TRP A 378 19.89 12.13 -13.06
CA TRP A 378 20.40 11.24 -14.11
C TRP A 378 20.40 9.77 -13.69
N GLY A 379 20.19 8.86 -14.65
CA GLY A 379 19.98 7.43 -14.39
C GLY A 379 18.55 7.09 -13.94
N MET A 380 17.66 8.07 -13.94
CA MET A 380 16.24 7.92 -13.57
C MET A 380 15.38 7.41 -14.71
N ASP A 381 15.90 7.34 -15.95
CA ASP A 381 15.19 6.91 -17.16
C ASP A 381 13.88 7.70 -17.39
N ARG A 382 14.06 8.98 -17.73
CA ARG A 382 12.97 9.91 -18.07
C ARG A 382 12.19 9.43 -19.29
N ASN A 383 12.87 8.84 -20.28
CA ASN A 383 12.24 8.35 -21.51
C ASN A 383 11.28 7.19 -21.25
N GLY A 384 11.69 6.17 -20.47
CA GLY A 384 10.81 5.08 -20.07
C GLY A 384 9.59 5.54 -19.27
N PHE A 385 9.77 6.53 -18.38
CA PHE A 385 8.68 7.14 -17.63
C PHE A 385 7.69 7.88 -18.54
N LEU A 386 8.15 8.74 -19.46
CA LEU A 386 7.27 9.42 -20.42
C LEU A 386 6.59 8.42 -21.39
N SER A 387 7.29 7.35 -21.75
CA SER A 387 6.79 6.29 -22.62
C SER A 387 5.60 5.55 -22.00
N SER A 388 5.70 5.11 -20.74
CA SER A 388 4.59 4.43 -20.05
C SER A 388 3.34 5.30 -19.93
N ILE A 389 3.52 6.62 -19.76
CA ILE A 389 2.43 7.59 -19.68
C ILE A 389 1.82 7.87 -21.06
N LYS A 390 2.59 7.84 -22.14
CA LYS A 390 2.08 7.96 -23.52
C LYS A 390 1.37 6.69 -24.02
N GLU A 391 1.73 5.51 -23.50
CA GLU A 391 1.09 4.24 -23.87
C GLU A 391 -0.22 3.94 -23.12
N ASN A 392 -0.44 4.56 -21.95
CA ASN A 392 -1.62 4.33 -21.12
C ASN A 392 -2.89 5.00 -21.71
N PRO A 393 -3.94 4.26 -22.11
CA PRO A 393 -5.14 4.84 -22.73
C PRO A 393 -5.93 5.83 -21.86
N ASN A 394 -5.74 5.78 -20.53
CA ASN A 394 -6.40 6.68 -19.57
C ASN A 394 -5.60 7.98 -19.30
N SER A 395 -4.47 8.17 -19.98
CA SER A 395 -3.53 9.29 -19.78
C SER A 395 -3.81 10.48 -20.69
N PHE A 396 -3.51 11.69 -20.21
CA PHE A 396 -3.53 12.89 -21.03
C PHE A 396 -2.49 12.85 -22.17
N LEU A 397 -1.38 12.11 -22.01
CA LEU A 397 -0.35 11.95 -23.04
C LEU A 397 -0.71 10.88 -24.10
N TYR A 398 -1.84 10.19 -23.96
CA TYR A 398 -2.24 9.15 -24.91
C TYR A 398 -2.41 9.73 -26.32
N ASN A 399 -1.75 9.08 -27.29
CA ASN A 399 -1.66 9.51 -28.69
C ASN A 399 -1.13 10.95 -28.91
N LYS A 400 -0.45 11.57 -27.93
CA LYS A 400 0.20 12.88 -28.11
C LYS A 400 1.57 12.77 -28.78
N ASN A 401 1.92 13.78 -29.55
CA ASN A 401 3.23 13.96 -30.17
C ASN A 401 4.05 14.96 -29.35
N ILE A 402 5.21 14.50 -28.85
CA ILE A 402 6.12 15.28 -28.01
C ILE A 402 7.23 15.83 -28.91
N TYR A 403 7.53 17.12 -28.81
CA TYR A 403 8.60 17.79 -29.55
C TYR A 403 9.63 18.28 -28.54
N ASN A 404 10.84 17.70 -28.60
CA ASN A 404 11.92 17.98 -27.66
C ASN A 404 12.74 19.20 -28.11
N ILE A 405 13.15 20.04 -27.16
CA ILE A 405 13.99 21.22 -27.35
C ILE A 405 15.03 21.25 -26.21
N ASP A 406 16.28 20.90 -26.50
CA ASP A 406 17.37 21.09 -25.54
C ASP A 406 17.68 22.58 -25.39
N VAL A 407 17.47 23.11 -24.17
CA VAL A 407 17.77 24.51 -23.83
C VAL A 407 18.99 24.66 -22.92
N ASN A 408 19.87 23.64 -22.89
CA ASN A 408 21.14 23.71 -22.18
C ASN A 408 21.96 24.95 -22.61
N GLU A 409 22.39 25.71 -21.59
CA GLU A 409 23.14 26.98 -21.65
C GLU A 409 22.43 28.19 -22.31
N CYS A 410 21.17 28.05 -22.75
CA CYS A 410 20.38 29.16 -23.30
C CYS A 410 20.08 30.26 -22.26
N LYS A 411 20.00 31.53 -22.71
CA LYS A 411 19.76 32.70 -21.84
C LYS A 411 18.73 33.68 -22.42
N THR A 412 18.49 33.61 -23.73
CA THR A 412 17.60 34.48 -24.50
C THR A 412 16.64 33.65 -25.35
N ILE A 413 15.57 34.28 -25.84
CA ILE A 413 14.62 33.63 -26.77
C ILE A 413 15.29 33.31 -28.11
N ASP A 414 16.23 34.13 -28.57
CA ASP A 414 16.97 33.90 -29.82
C ASP A 414 17.88 32.65 -29.73
N ASP A 415 18.48 32.37 -28.57
CA ASP A 415 19.22 31.12 -28.34
C ASP A 415 18.31 29.90 -28.56
N VAL A 416 17.07 29.96 -28.04
CA VAL A 416 16.10 28.86 -28.13
C VAL A 416 15.55 28.71 -29.55
N ASP A 417 15.30 29.80 -30.29
CA ASP A 417 14.91 29.73 -31.70
C ASP A 417 16.05 29.20 -32.59
N ASN A 418 17.32 29.42 -32.22
CA ASN A 418 18.46 28.81 -32.89
C ASN A 418 18.57 27.31 -32.59
N ARG A 419 18.47 26.87 -31.32
CA ARG A 419 18.35 25.44 -30.97
C ARG A 419 17.20 24.74 -31.69
N PHE A 420 16.07 25.43 -31.83
CA PHE A 420 14.89 24.93 -32.54
C PHE A 420 15.16 24.74 -34.05
N LYS A 421 15.85 25.70 -34.70
CA LYS A 421 16.32 25.54 -36.10
C LYS A 421 17.31 24.40 -36.25
N ASP A 422 18.26 24.24 -35.32
CA ASP A 422 19.25 23.15 -35.36
C ASP A 422 18.57 21.78 -35.27
N THR A 423 17.53 21.65 -34.44
CA THR A 423 16.79 20.40 -34.21
C THR A 423 15.80 20.07 -35.34
N PHE A 424 15.13 21.09 -35.91
CA PHE A 424 13.98 20.89 -36.81
C PHE A 424 14.14 21.47 -38.23
N GLY A 425 15.26 22.14 -38.53
CA GLY A 425 15.51 22.79 -39.83
C GLY A 425 14.68 24.05 -40.12
N GLN A 426 13.80 24.45 -39.20
CA GLN A 426 12.92 25.62 -39.32
C GLN A 426 12.75 26.30 -37.95
N GLY A 427 12.49 27.62 -37.93
CA GLY A 427 12.29 28.38 -36.70
C GLY A 427 10.91 28.22 -36.05
N ILE A 428 10.82 28.64 -34.80
CA ILE A 428 9.64 28.52 -33.92
C ILE A 428 8.37 29.09 -34.57
N GLN A 429 8.48 30.21 -35.30
CA GLN A 429 7.36 30.87 -35.97
C GLN A 429 6.64 29.94 -36.97
N ASN A 430 7.39 29.11 -37.72
CA ASN A 430 6.80 28.17 -38.68
C ASN A 430 6.12 26.99 -38.00
N PHE A 431 6.66 26.53 -36.85
CA PHE A 431 6.03 25.48 -36.06
C PHE A 431 4.69 25.95 -35.51
N PHE A 432 4.67 27.08 -34.82
CA PHE A 432 3.46 27.61 -34.19
C PHE A 432 2.34 27.92 -35.19
N SER A 433 2.66 28.42 -36.39
CA SER A 433 1.67 28.69 -37.44
C SER A 433 0.93 27.43 -37.94
N LEU A 434 1.51 26.24 -37.74
CA LEU A 434 0.91 24.94 -38.08
C LEU A 434 0.34 24.19 -36.86
N VAL A 435 0.49 24.72 -35.63
CA VAL A 435 0.10 24.06 -34.38
C VAL A 435 -1.14 24.67 -33.72
N THR A 436 -1.50 25.94 -33.97
CA THR A 436 -2.62 26.65 -33.29
C THR A 436 -3.92 25.83 -33.13
N ASN A 437 -4.31 25.08 -34.16
CA ASN A 437 -5.55 24.29 -34.20
C ASN A 437 -5.37 22.81 -33.81
N ARG A 438 -4.15 22.38 -33.43
CA ARG A 438 -3.83 21.00 -33.03
C ARG A 438 -4.01 20.81 -31.53
N ASN A 439 -4.52 19.65 -31.13
CA ASN A 439 -4.67 19.25 -29.72
C ASN A 439 -3.78 18.06 -29.33
N ASP A 440 -2.95 17.56 -30.25
CA ASP A 440 -2.05 16.42 -30.05
C ASP A 440 -0.62 16.81 -29.67
N VAL A 441 -0.30 18.11 -29.61
CA VAL A 441 1.07 18.62 -29.48
C VAL A 441 1.46 18.89 -28.02
N ILE A 442 2.59 18.29 -27.61
CA ILE A 442 3.28 18.57 -26.36
C ILE A 442 4.67 19.12 -26.68
N ILE A 443 5.09 20.20 -26.03
CA ILE A 443 6.47 20.69 -26.09
C ILE A 443 7.20 20.24 -24.84
N LEU A 444 8.39 19.66 -25.01
CA LEU A 444 9.29 19.29 -23.94
C LEU A 444 10.54 20.15 -24.05
N PHE A 445 10.80 20.98 -23.04
CA PHE A 445 12.06 21.69 -22.90
C PHE A 445 12.98 20.88 -21.99
N GLU A 446 14.20 20.56 -22.42
CA GLU A 446 15.15 19.75 -21.64
C GLU A 446 16.37 20.53 -21.16
N ASN A 447 17.02 19.99 -20.13
CA ASN A 447 18.22 20.52 -19.49
C ASN A 447 18.07 21.94 -18.91
N ILE A 448 16.84 22.32 -18.54
CA ILE A 448 16.61 23.56 -17.79
C ILE A 448 17.38 23.48 -16.47
N SER A 449 18.20 24.48 -16.21
CA SER A 449 18.96 24.60 -14.98
C SER A 449 19.18 26.06 -14.62
N SER A 450 19.56 26.31 -13.37
CA SER A 450 20.06 27.61 -12.92
C SER A 450 19.01 28.74 -13.03
N VAL A 451 17.75 28.41 -12.74
CA VAL A 451 16.57 29.32 -12.69
C VAL A 451 16.78 30.51 -11.73
N ASN A 452 17.73 30.39 -10.80
CA ASN A 452 18.21 31.47 -9.93
C ASN A 452 18.70 32.72 -10.70
N ASN A 453 19.02 32.61 -12.00
CA ASN A 453 19.32 33.74 -12.87
C ASN A 453 18.03 34.41 -13.37
N SER A 454 17.68 35.54 -12.76
CA SER A 454 16.46 36.30 -13.06
C SER A 454 16.24 36.62 -14.54
N GLN A 455 17.30 36.95 -15.29
CA GLN A 455 17.18 37.29 -16.72
C GLN A 455 16.78 36.09 -17.59
N TRP A 456 17.32 34.90 -17.29
CA TRP A 456 16.94 33.68 -18.00
C TRP A 456 15.50 33.30 -17.66
N THR A 457 15.15 33.36 -16.38
CA THR A 457 13.82 33.00 -15.88
C THR A 457 12.71 33.92 -16.39
N GLU A 458 12.96 35.23 -16.49
CA GLU A 458 12.03 36.17 -17.14
C GLU A 458 11.84 35.83 -18.63
N ASN A 459 12.92 35.52 -19.35
CA ASN A 459 12.84 35.09 -20.76
C ASN A 459 12.09 33.76 -20.93
N LEU A 460 12.28 32.79 -20.03
CA LEU A 460 11.59 31.50 -20.05
C LEU A 460 10.09 31.64 -19.79
N PHE A 461 9.68 32.40 -18.76
CA PHE A 461 8.27 32.73 -18.53
C PHE A 461 7.64 33.44 -19.72
N ARG A 462 8.36 34.40 -20.32
CA ARG A 462 7.90 35.14 -21.50
C ARG A 462 7.70 34.21 -22.72
N LEU A 463 8.58 33.23 -22.91
CA LEU A 463 8.48 32.23 -23.97
C LEU A 463 7.27 31.30 -23.76
N ILE A 464 7.10 30.78 -22.53
CA ILE A 464 5.99 29.90 -22.16
C ILE A 464 4.63 30.61 -22.37
N ASN A 465 4.50 31.85 -21.91
CA ASN A 465 3.28 32.63 -22.07
C ASN A 465 2.97 32.90 -23.56
N LEU A 466 3.97 33.32 -24.35
CA LEU A 466 3.83 33.54 -25.79
C LEU A 466 3.34 32.29 -26.53
N PHE A 467 3.86 31.11 -26.14
CA PHE A 467 3.47 29.82 -26.72
C PHE A 467 2.00 29.47 -26.40
N LEU A 468 1.56 29.69 -25.15
CA LEU A 468 0.19 29.41 -24.72
C LEU A 468 -0.83 30.43 -25.26
N ASP A 469 -0.45 31.71 -25.37
CA ASP A 469 -1.27 32.76 -25.96
C ASP A 469 -1.53 32.50 -27.46
N PHE A 470 -0.51 32.04 -28.20
CA PHE A 470 -0.62 31.80 -29.65
C PHE A 470 -1.22 30.43 -30.01
N ALA A 471 -1.00 29.40 -29.19
CA ALA A 471 -1.50 28.04 -29.42
C ALA A 471 -2.11 27.44 -28.14
N PRO A 472 -3.29 27.90 -27.69
CA PRO A 472 -3.86 27.56 -26.38
C PRO A 472 -4.26 26.08 -26.18
N ASN A 473 -4.08 25.24 -27.21
CA ASN A 473 -4.38 23.80 -27.19
C ASN A 473 -3.16 22.90 -26.90
N ILE A 474 -1.95 23.46 -26.84
CA ILE A 474 -0.73 22.69 -26.50
C ILE A 474 -0.63 22.45 -24.98
N SER A 475 0.36 21.65 -24.59
CA SER A 475 0.85 21.61 -23.20
C SER A 475 2.38 21.50 -23.19
N ILE A 476 3.01 21.93 -22.10
CA ILE A 476 4.46 22.14 -21.98
C ILE A 476 4.99 21.36 -20.78
N ILE A 477 6.06 20.60 -20.98
CA ILE A 477 6.83 19.93 -19.94
C ILE A 477 8.18 20.63 -19.81
N LEU A 478 8.54 21.03 -18.59
CA LEU A 478 9.81 21.65 -18.26
C LEU A 478 10.71 20.61 -17.57
N GLY A 479 11.63 20.00 -18.32
CA GLY A 479 12.57 18.99 -17.84
C GLY A 479 13.91 19.58 -17.41
N GLY A 480 14.38 19.26 -16.20
CA GLY A 480 15.55 19.94 -15.64
C GLY A 480 15.93 19.57 -14.21
N ASP A 481 16.85 20.36 -13.65
CA ASP A 481 17.35 20.21 -12.28
C ASP A 481 16.38 20.78 -11.22
N SER A 482 16.74 20.68 -9.94
CA SER A 482 15.90 21.12 -8.82
C SER A 482 15.58 22.62 -8.80
N SER A 483 16.25 23.46 -9.59
CA SER A 483 15.92 24.89 -9.69
C SER A 483 14.56 25.16 -10.37
N LEU A 484 13.98 24.16 -11.07
CA LEU A 484 12.61 24.22 -11.59
C LEU A 484 11.53 24.48 -10.53
N ILE A 485 11.81 24.24 -9.25
CA ILE A 485 10.91 24.56 -8.13
C ILE A 485 10.65 26.07 -8.04
N GLU A 486 11.63 26.89 -8.42
CA GLU A 486 11.54 28.36 -8.35
C GLU A 486 10.60 28.97 -9.41
N LEU A 487 10.16 28.18 -10.40
CA LEU A 487 9.19 28.62 -11.41
C LEU A 487 7.73 28.64 -10.93
N GLY A 488 7.42 28.03 -9.78
CA GLY A 488 6.07 28.04 -9.21
C GLY A 488 5.00 27.20 -9.93
N TYR A 489 5.34 26.53 -11.04
CA TYR A 489 4.49 25.51 -11.68
C TYR A 489 4.40 24.23 -10.84
N SER A 490 3.37 23.43 -11.06
CA SER A 490 3.24 22.06 -10.50
C SER A 490 4.48 21.22 -10.81
N VAL A 491 5.03 20.50 -9.81
CA VAL A 491 6.31 19.77 -9.93
C VAL A 491 6.15 18.28 -9.68
N VAL A 492 6.67 17.46 -10.60
CA VAL A 492 6.86 16.02 -10.45
C VAL A 492 8.35 15.72 -10.27
N PHE A 493 8.71 14.88 -9.31
CA PHE A 493 10.10 14.51 -9.00
C PHE A 493 10.37 13.04 -9.30
N LEU A 494 11.20 12.74 -10.30
CA LEU A 494 11.72 11.39 -10.53
C LEU A 494 12.85 11.09 -9.53
N LYS A 495 12.58 10.11 -8.66
CA LYS A 495 13.47 9.64 -7.59
C LYS A 495 13.94 8.20 -7.90
N PRO A 496 14.98 7.70 -7.21
CA PRO A 496 15.31 6.28 -7.23
C PRO A 496 14.08 5.43 -6.90
N LEU A 497 13.96 4.26 -7.54
CA LEU A 497 12.80 3.39 -7.41
C LEU A 497 12.61 2.92 -5.96
N SER A 498 11.35 2.85 -5.51
CA SER A 498 11.05 2.22 -4.22
C SER A 498 11.28 0.70 -4.30
N GLU A 499 11.60 0.02 -3.19
CA GLU A 499 11.74 -1.45 -3.18
C GLU A 499 10.53 -2.16 -3.87
N PRO A 500 9.25 -1.78 -3.65
CA PRO A 500 8.11 -2.29 -4.42
C PRO A 500 8.16 -2.03 -5.92
N ASP A 501 8.61 -0.84 -6.34
CA ASP A 501 8.75 -0.51 -7.76
C ASP A 501 9.90 -1.30 -8.39
N ILE A 502 11.01 -1.54 -7.68
CA ILE A 502 12.10 -2.42 -8.13
C ILE A 502 11.59 -3.86 -8.33
N LYS A 503 10.80 -4.39 -7.40
CA LYS A 503 10.18 -5.72 -7.58
C LYS A 503 9.24 -5.77 -8.79
N THR A 504 8.45 -4.71 -9.00
CA THR A 504 7.55 -4.60 -10.16
C THR A 504 8.36 -4.51 -11.46
N TYR A 505 9.42 -3.69 -11.48
CA TYR A 505 10.34 -3.55 -12.61
C TYR A 505 10.97 -4.89 -12.97
N ILE A 506 11.56 -5.62 -12.01
CA ILE A 506 12.12 -6.97 -12.23
C ILE A 506 11.04 -7.91 -12.77
N SER A 507 9.83 -7.91 -12.19
CA SER A 507 8.73 -8.82 -12.60
C SER A 507 8.15 -8.50 -13.99
N GLU A 508 8.34 -7.29 -14.50
CA GLU A 508 7.85 -6.83 -15.81
C GLU A 508 9.00 -6.59 -16.83
N HIS A 509 10.25 -6.86 -16.42
CA HIS A 509 11.41 -6.81 -17.32
C HIS A 509 11.47 -8.10 -18.14
N PRO A 510 11.78 -8.05 -19.45
CA PRO A 510 11.97 -9.25 -20.27
C PRO A 510 13.06 -10.21 -19.76
N ASP A 511 13.93 -9.71 -18.88
CA ASP A 511 15.13 -10.41 -18.39
C ASP A 511 15.11 -10.66 -16.87
N GLY A 512 13.96 -10.49 -16.21
CA GLY A 512 13.83 -10.70 -14.77
C GLY A 512 13.38 -12.11 -14.38
N ASP A 513 13.99 -12.67 -13.34
CA ASP A 513 13.53 -13.91 -12.71
C ASP A 513 12.89 -13.66 -11.33
N SER A 514 11.98 -14.56 -10.97
CA SER A 514 11.46 -14.75 -9.62
C SER A 514 12.54 -15.01 -8.54
N GLU A 515 13.65 -15.67 -8.87
CA GLU A 515 14.75 -15.96 -7.93
C GLU A 515 15.40 -14.67 -7.40
N TYR A 516 15.46 -13.64 -8.25
CA TYR A 516 15.98 -12.31 -7.90
C TYR A 516 15.11 -11.56 -6.88
N LEU A 517 13.90 -12.07 -6.56
CA LEU A 517 12.97 -11.49 -5.58
C LEU A 517 13.13 -12.11 -4.17
N THR A 518 14.01 -13.11 -4.00
CA THR A 518 14.41 -13.65 -2.69
C THR A 518 15.17 -12.59 -1.88
N GLN A 519 15.04 -12.57 -0.55
CA GLN A 519 15.45 -11.41 0.27
C GLN A 519 16.93 -10.99 0.08
N GLY A 520 17.86 -11.95 0.14
CA GLY A 520 19.29 -11.67 0.03
C GLY A 520 19.69 -11.16 -1.35
N TYR A 521 19.24 -11.85 -2.41
CA TYR A 521 19.50 -11.43 -3.79
C TYR A 521 18.82 -10.10 -4.14
N PHE A 522 17.60 -9.88 -3.66
CA PHE A 522 16.87 -8.64 -3.85
C PHE A 522 17.60 -7.45 -3.20
N ASP A 523 18.03 -7.56 -1.94
CA ASP A 523 18.78 -6.48 -1.28
C ASP A 523 20.14 -6.20 -1.98
N SER A 524 20.82 -7.23 -2.50
CA SER A 524 22.02 -7.09 -3.34
C SER A 524 21.74 -6.38 -4.66
N ILE A 525 20.67 -6.74 -5.38
CA ILE A 525 20.29 -6.09 -6.64
C ILE A 525 19.87 -4.64 -6.40
N VAL A 526 19.15 -4.34 -5.30
CA VAL A 526 18.84 -2.96 -4.87
C VAL A 526 20.13 -2.16 -4.62
N ARG A 527 21.15 -2.75 -3.99
CA ARG A 527 22.46 -2.11 -3.78
C ARG A 527 23.22 -1.88 -5.08
N LEU A 528 23.42 -2.92 -5.90
CA LEU A 528 24.19 -2.87 -7.14
C LEU A 528 23.54 -1.94 -8.19
N SER A 529 22.21 -1.92 -8.28
CA SER A 529 21.48 -0.93 -9.08
C SER A 529 21.45 0.46 -8.45
N SER A 530 21.70 0.56 -7.14
CA SER A 530 21.48 1.76 -6.32
C SER A 530 20.08 2.36 -6.48
N ALA A 531 19.09 1.51 -6.75
CA ALA A 531 17.71 1.86 -7.07
C ALA A 531 17.50 2.75 -8.33
N LEU A 532 18.52 2.89 -9.20
CA LEU A 532 18.43 3.66 -10.44
C LEU A 532 17.93 2.75 -11.59
N PRO A 533 16.84 3.09 -12.32
CA PRO A 533 16.32 2.29 -13.44
C PRO A 533 17.36 1.90 -14.48
N SER A 534 18.21 2.84 -14.92
CA SER A 534 19.23 2.55 -15.96
C SER A 534 20.23 1.48 -15.49
N ARG A 535 20.62 1.52 -14.21
CA ARG A 535 21.50 0.52 -13.58
C ARG A 535 20.78 -0.80 -13.31
N LEU A 536 19.49 -0.77 -12.98
CA LEU A 536 18.69 -1.97 -12.78
C LEU A 536 18.55 -2.76 -14.08
N ASN A 537 18.34 -2.08 -15.22
CA ASN A 537 18.40 -2.68 -16.55
C ASN A 537 19.77 -3.33 -16.83
N VAL A 538 20.88 -2.62 -16.57
CA VAL A 538 22.24 -3.17 -16.75
C VAL A 538 22.47 -4.41 -15.90
N VAL A 539 22.10 -4.38 -14.61
CA VAL A 539 22.26 -5.53 -13.70
C VAL A 539 21.43 -6.73 -14.16
N LEU A 540 20.17 -6.53 -14.57
CA LEU A 540 19.32 -7.60 -15.11
C LEU A 540 19.86 -8.16 -16.44
N THR A 541 20.38 -7.28 -17.31
CA THR A 541 21.01 -7.69 -18.57
C THR A 541 22.27 -8.54 -18.31
N GLN A 542 23.06 -8.21 -17.28
CA GLN A 542 24.23 -8.99 -16.87
C GLN A 542 23.86 -10.34 -16.24
N LEU A 543 22.77 -10.40 -15.46
CA LEU A 543 22.29 -11.62 -14.80
C LEU A 543 21.83 -12.73 -15.77
N LYS A 544 21.63 -12.41 -17.06
CA LYS A 544 21.48 -13.41 -18.15
C LYS A 544 22.74 -14.24 -18.40
N ILE A 545 23.91 -13.69 -18.10
CA ILE A 545 25.22 -14.20 -18.53
C ILE A 545 26.01 -14.76 -17.35
N VAL A 546 25.88 -14.12 -16.18
CA VAL A 546 26.60 -14.45 -14.94
C VAL A 546 25.65 -14.53 -13.75
N SER A 547 26.01 -15.30 -12.73
CA SER A 547 25.24 -15.37 -11.49
C SER A 547 25.34 -14.05 -10.69
N LEU A 548 24.41 -13.83 -9.75
CA LEU A 548 24.48 -12.67 -8.87
C LEU A 548 25.72 -12.71 -7.96
N ASP A 549 26.14 -13.90 -7.52
CA ASP A 549 27.38 -14.09 -6.75
C ASP A 549 28.59 -13.57 -7.54
N ALA A 550 28.70 -13.93 -8.83
CA ALA A 550 29.76 -13.44 -9.71
C ALA A 550 29.70 -11.91 -9.94
N LEU A 551 28.53 -11.28 -9.89
CA LEU A 551 28.39 -9.82 -9.95
C LEU A 551 28.73 -9.10 -8.62
N ILE A 552 28.65 -9.81 -7.50
CA ILE A 552 29.10 -9.32 -6.19
C ILE A 552 30.64 -9.45 -6.09
N GLU A 553 31.19 -10.53 -6.66
CA GLU A 553 32.63 -10.78 -6.81
C GLU A 553 33.30 -9.78 -7.76
N ASP A 554 32.72 -9.51 -8.93
CA ASP A 554 33.27 -8.61 -9.96
C ASP A 554 32.83 -7.13 -9.83
N GLU A 555 32.32 -6.71 -8.66
CA GLU A 555 31.72 -5.38 -8.46
C GLU A 555 32.65 -4.21 -8.84
N ASP A 556 33.96 -4.32 -8.58
CA ASP A 556 34.93 -3.25 -8.86
C ASP A 556 35.22 -3.10 -10.38
N ASN A 557 34.85 -4.07 -11.22
CA ASN A 557 34.97 -4.00 -12.69
C ASN A 557 33.71 -3.43 -13.38
N GLN A 558 32.67 -3.03 -12.62
CA GLN A 558 31.44 -2.45 -13.17
C GLN A 558 31.68 -1.03 -13.70
N LYS A 559 32.07 -0.93 -14.97
CA LYS A 559 32.38 0.33 -15.66
C LYS A 559 31.14 1.12 -16.05
N ILE A 560 31.30 2.44 -16.12
CA ILE A 560 30.37 3.40 -16.74
C ILE A 560 31.17 4.30 -17.68
N ASP A 561 30.78 4.33 -18.94
CA ASP A 561 31.33 5.23 -19.94
C ASP A 561 30.49 6.53 -19.95
N LEU A 562 31.09 7.69 -19.65
CA LEU A 562 30.37 8.98 -19.68
C LEU A 562 30.19 9.55 -21.09
N GLU A 563 30.66 8.85 -22.12
CA GLU A 563 30.60 9.23 -23.53
C GLU A 563 29.73 8.27 -24.35
N ASN A 564 29.53 7.02 -23.88
CA ASN A 564 28.67 6.01 -24.50
C ASN A 564 27.45 5.58 -23.64
N ILE A 565 26.99 6.43 -22.71
CA ILE A 565 25.60 6.31 -22.19
C ILE A 565 24.66 6.64 -23.35
N GLU A 566 23.73 5.73 -23.66
CA GLU A 566 22.76 5.88 -24.75
C GLU A 566 21.95 7.19 -24.64
N ASP A 567 21.51 7.73 -25.78
CA ASP A 567 20.78 9.02 -25.91
C ASP A 567 19.50 9.14 -25.07
N ASP A 568 19.06 8.06 -24.40
CA ASP A 568 17.83 7.98 -23.62
C ASP A 568 17.87 8.63 -22.22
N ASP A 569 19.04 8.76 -21.59
CA ASP A 569 19.18 9.36 -20.26
C ASP A 569 20.60 9.95 -20.02
N PRO A 570 21.04 10.93 -20.83
CA PRO A 570 22.39 11.47 -20.78
C PRO A 570 22.68 12.27 -19.50
N ILE A 571 23.96 12.29 -19.12
CA ILE A 571 24.42 13.07 -17.96
C ILE A 571 24.29 14.57 -18.24
N PRO A 572 23.64 15.37 -17.37
CA PRO A 572 23.58 16.82 -17.50
C PRO A 572 24.98 17.42 -17.75
N PRO A 573 25.20 18.15 -18.86
CA PRO A 573 26.53 18.65 -19.24
C PRO A 573 27.20 19.49 -18.14
N LYS A 574 26.40 20.24 -17.37
CA LYS A 574 26.78 20.97 -16.14
C LYS A 574 27.50 20.08 -15.11
N LEU A 575 26.99 18.87 -14.83
CA LEU A 575 27.58 17.93 -13.88
C LEU A 575 28.86 17.29 -14.45
N LYS A 576 28.85 16.90 -15.74
CA LYS A 576 30.05 16.35 -16.42
C LYS A 576 31.19 17.37 -16.42
N GLY A 577 30.90 18.63 -16.77
CA GLY A 577 31.85 19.74 -16.74
C GLY A 577 32.38 20.06 -15.33
N ALA A 578 31.51 20.10 -14.32
CA ALA A 578 31.91 20.30 -12.93
C ALA A 578 32.90 19.21 -12.46
N LEU A 579 32.56 17.94 -12.68
CA LEU A 579 33.40 16.79 -12.33
C LEU A 579 34.76 16.83 -13.04
N SER A 580 34.77 17.08 -14.36
CA SER A 580 36.01 17.24 -15.13
C SER A 580 36.88 18.41 -14.62
N SER A 581 36.28 19.48 -14.09
CA SER A 581 37.02 20.61 -13.53
C SER A 581 37.79 20.23 -12.26
N TYR A 582 37.20 19.44 -11.35
CA TYR A 582 37.90 19.00 -10.12
C TYR A 582 38.96 17.92 -10.41
N ILE A 583 38.76 17.07 -11.41
CA ILE A 583 39.73 16.04 -11.82
C ILE A 583 40.98 16.66 -12.48
N SER A 584 40.81 17.72 -13.28
CA SER A 584 41.89 18.27 -14.12
C SER A 584 42.77 19.32 -13.43
N LYS A 585 42.27 20.02 -12.41
CA LYS A 585 43.05 21.02 -11.64
C LYS A 585 44.14 20.35 -10.79
N LYS A 586 45.41 20.48 -11.21
CA LYS A 586 46.59 19.97 -10.47
C LYS A 586 46.75 20.43 -9.01
N GLY A 587 46.00 21.44 -8.56
CA GLY A 587 46.02 21.94 -7.18
C GLY A 587 44.75 21.68 -6.37
N ASP A 588 43.69 21.11 -6.96
CA ASP A 588 42.38 20.93 -6.31
C ASP A 588 42.27 19.57 -5.59
N THR A 589 43.33 19.23 -4.86
CA THR A 589 43.52 17.93 -4.20
C THR A 589 42.41 17.61 -3.21
N ARG A 590 41.86 18.63 -2.55
CA ARG A 590 40.96 18.44 -1.41
C ARG A 590 39.54 18.06 -1.83
N HIS A 591 38.92 18.81 -2.75
CA HIS A 591 37.60 18.45 -3.28
C HIS A 591 37.62 17.06 -3.93
N TYR A 592 38.63 16.77 -4.75
CA TYR A 592 38.74 15.45 -5.37
C TYR A 592 39.07 14.33 -4.36
N SER A 593 39.81 14.61 -3.27
CA SER A 593 40.02 13.66 -2.17
C SER A 593 38.74 13.39 -1.36
N LEU A 594 37.88 14.40 -1.16
CA LEU A 594 36.56 14.23 -0.54
C LEU A 594 35.63 13.40 -1.44
N LEU A 595 35.57 13.69 -2.74
CA LEU A 595 34.83 12.89 -3.71
C LEU A 595 35.34 11.43 -3.80
N LYS A 596 36.66 11.21 -3.79
CA LYS A 596 37.28 9.86 -3.70
C LYS A 596 36.93 9.13 -2.40
N THR A 597 36.80 9.85 -1.29
CA THR A 597 36.39 9.25 -0.01
C THR A 597 34.92 8.86 -0.03
N LEU A 598 34.04 9.74 -0.51
CA LEU A 598 32.60 9.50 -0.62
C LEU A 598 32.24 8.47 -1.70
N SER A 599 33.04 8.31 -2.76
CA SER A 599 32.83 7.27 -3.78
C SER A 599 32.97 5.84 -3.25
N ILE A 600 33.67 5.67 -2.11
CA ILE A 600 33.86 4.39 -1.42
C ILE A 600 32.85 4.23 -0.27
N LEU A 601 32.52 5.31 0.43
CA LEU A 601 31.49 5.35 1.47
C LEU A 601 30.09 5.46 0.85
N GLN A 602 29.60 4.37 0.23
CA GLN A 602 28.34 4.33 -0.53
C GLN A 602 27.09 4.85 0.24
N TYR A 603 27.05 4.74 1.57
CA TYR A 603 25.94 5.27 2.41
C TYR A 603 26.18 6.70 2.93
N GLY A 604 27.25 7.36 2.47
CA GLY A 604 27.69 8.68 2.94
C GLY A 604 28.25 8.66 4.36
N ASP A 605 28.69 9.82 4.83
CA ASP A 605 29.09 10.01 6.23
C ASP A 605 28.90 11.47 6.71
N THR A 606 29.09 11.73 8.01
CA THR A 606 28.93 13.08 8.58
C THR A 606 30.23 13.89 8.54
N TYR A 607 30.11 15.23 8.50
CA TYR A 607 31.25 16.15 8.46
C TYR A 607 32.24 15.89 9.59
N SER A 608 31.79 15.72 10.83
CA SER A 608 32.66 15.47 12.00
C SER A 608 33.48 14.18 11.90
N ARG A 609 33.02 13.18 11.13
CA ARG A 609 33.77 11.95 10.85
C ARG A 609 34.73 12.11 9.66
N LEU A 610 34.28 12.79 8.60
CA LEU A 610 35.09 13.00 7.39
C LEU A 610 36.20 14.04 7.59
N LYS A 611 36.00 15.06 8.44
CA LYS A 611 36.91 16.19 8.66
C LYS A 611 38.38 15.80 8.79
N TYR A 612 38.68 14.78 9.60
CA TYR A 612 40.05 14.32 9.85
C TYR A 612 40.45 13.08 9.04
N PHE A 613 39.63 12.67 8.06
CA PHE A 613 39.93 11.55 7.17
C PHE A 613 41.21 11.80 6.37
N ASN A 614 41.44 13.03 5.90
CA ASN A 614 42.77 13.49 5.50
C ASN A 614 43.42 14.26 6.67
N SER A 615 44.30 13.59 7.42
CA SER A 615 44.99 14.18 8.57
C SER A 615 46.08 15.20 8.21
N LYS A 616 46.50 15.29 6.94
CA LYS A 616 47.44 16.31 6.45
C LYS A 616 46.72 17.58 6.00
N GLU A 617 45.58 17.43 5.33
CA GLU A 617 44.72 18.53 4.88
C GLU A 617 43.26 18.22 5.27
N PRO A 618 42.84 18.55 6.51
CA PRO A 618 41.48 18.32 6.98
C PRO A 618 40.43 19.02 6.09
N PHE A 619 39.28 18.38 5.90
CA PHE A 619 38.16 18.99 5.19
C PHE A 619 37.52 20.11 6.04
N SER A 620 37.24 21.25 5.41
CA SER A 620 36.50 22.38 5.97
C SER A 620 35.01 22.28 5.65
N ILE A 621 34.19 23.21 6.16
CA ILE A 621 32.76 23.25 5.81
C ILE A 621 32.57 23.76 4.38
N ASP A 622 33.41 24.70 3.94
CA ASP A 622 33.35 25.31 2.61
C ASP A 622 33.58 24.27 1.50
N ASP A 623 34.49 23.30 1.72
CA ASP A 623 34.73 22.20 0.77
C ASP A 623 33.48 21.30 0.55
N PHE A 624 32.57 21.21 1.53
CA PHE A 624 31.28 20.51 1.38
C PHE A 624 30.23 21.41 0.71
N LEU A 625 30.22 22.72 1.01
CA LEU A 625 29.30 23.67 0.40
C LEU A 625 29.56 23.83 -1.10
N GLU A 626 30.83 23.86 -1.55
CA GLU A 626 31.16 23.93 -2.98
C GLU A 626 30.70 22.67 -3.74
N LEU A 627 30.87 21.48 -3.15
CA LEU A 627 30.42 20.21 -3.74
C LEU A 627 28.89 20.04 -3.73
N LEU A 628 28.20 20.61 -2.73
CA LEU A 628 26.72 20.67 -2.70
C LEU A 628 26.20 21.62 -3.80
N ASN A 629 26.78 22.82 -3.90
CA ASN A 629 26.38 23.84 -4.89
C ASN A 629 26.67 23.42 -6.34
N SER A 630 27.66 22.57 -6.56
CA SER A 630 27.94 21.96 -7.88
C SER A 630 27.09 20.72 -8.20
N GLY A 631 26.28 20.23 -7.25
CA GLY A 631 25.41 19.07 -7.43
C GLY A 631 26.13 17.72 -7.45
N LEU A 632 27.42 17.67 -7.11
CA LEU A 632 28.21 16.42 -7.12
C LEU A 632 27.97 15.56 -5.86
N ILE A 633 27.58 16.18 -4.75
CA ILE A 633 27.13 15.51 -3.52
C ILE A 633 25.76 16.04 -3.09
N SER A 634 25.04 15.27 -2.27
CA SER A 634 23.81 15.68 -1.62
C SER A 634 23.89 15.51 -0.10
N SER A 635 23.14 16.31 0.65
CA SER A 635 23.03 16.22 2.10
C SER A 635 21.67 15.63 2.50
N SER A 636 21.66 14.68 3.43
CA SER A 636 20.45 13.94 3.81
C SER A 636 19.99 14.25 5.24
N GLU A 637 18.82 14.87 5.32
CA GLU A 637 17.96 14.86 6.50
C GLU A 637 16.78 13.92 6.27
N LYS A 638 16.78 12.75 6.93
CA LYS A 638 15.59 12.16 7.57
C LYS A 638 15.91 10.87 8.31
N VAL A 639 15.21 10.68 9.41
CA VAL A 639 15.03 9.40 10.11
C VAL A 639 13.52 9.20 10.24
N MET A 640 13.02 7.98 10.09
CA MET A 640 11.59 7.71 10.15
C MET A 640 11.05 7.93 11.58
N PHE A 641 10.16 8.90 11.75
CA PHE A 641 9.42 9.12 12.99
C PHE A 641 7.92 9.22 12.68
N LEU A 642 7.10 8.42 13.38
CA LEU A 642 5.64 8.56 13.40
C LEU A 642 5.17 9.62 14.42
N ASN A 643 6.08 10.22 15.19
CA ASN A 643 5.78 11.25 16.18
C ASN A 643 7.03 12.09 16.45
N ASN A 644 7.01 13.37 16.11
CA ASN A 644 8.17 14.27 16.17
C ASN A 644 8.51 14.80 17.59
N LYS A 645 7.78 14.37 18.63
CA LYS A 645 7.94 14.89 20.00
C LYS A 645 9.19 14.32 20.70
N GLY A 646 10.37 14.86 20.35
CA GLY A 646 11.59 14.74 21.18
C GLY A 646 12.89 14.32 20.49
N SER A 647 13.06 14.51 19.18
CA SER A 647 14.34 14.24 18.50
C SER A 647 15.38 15.33 18.80
N SER A 648 16.55 14.95 19.31
CA SER A 648 17.74 15.81 19.30
C SER A 648 18.21 16.09 17.87
N GLU A 649 18.85 17.24 17.65
CA GLU A 649 19.58 17.54 16.41
C GLU A 649 20.52 16.38 16.04
N LYS A 650 20.57 16.03 14.75
CA LYS A 650 21.47 15.02 14.19
C LYS A 650 22.27 15.66 13.06
N GLU A 651 23.57 15.46 13.08
CA GLU A 651 24.47 15.95 12.03
C GLU A 651 24.11 15.32 10.67
N PRO A 652 23.99 16.11 9.58
CA PRO A 652 23.63 15.59 8.26
C PRO A 652 24.64 14.57 7.71
N VAL A 653 24.13 13.58 6.96
CA VAL A 653 24.94 12.59 6.25
C VAL A 653 25.07 13.02 4.78
N HIS A 654 26.30 13.15 4.31
CA HIS A 654 26.65 13.65 2.99
C HIS A 654 26.94 12.46 2.07
N THR A 655 26.27 12.38 0.92
CA THR A 655 26.33 11.25 -0.02
C THR A 655 26.72 11.73 -1.41
N ILE A 656 27.42 10.90 -2.18
CA ILE A 656 27.76 11.16 -3.60
C ILE A 656 26.72 10.48 -4.50
N HIS A 657 26.42 11.02 -5.68
CA HIS A 657 25.51 10.31 -6.60
C HIS A 657 26.14 8.96 -7.02
N PRO A 658 25.41 7.82 -6.99
CA PRO A 658 26.01 6.49 -7.16
C PRO A 658 26.83 6.34 -8.46
N LEU A 659 26.36 6.95 -9.54
CA LEU A 659 27.01 6.91 -10.86
C LEU A 659 28.31 7.74 -10.91
N ILE A 660 28.39 8.90 -10.25
CA ILE A 660 29.67 9.62 -10.03
C ILE A 660 30.59 8.76 -9.17
N GLY A 661 30.06 8.10 -8.14
CA GLY A 661 30.81 7.19 -7.29
C GLY A 661 31.49 6.07 -8.10
N ILE A 662 30.73 5.39 -8.97
CA ILE A 662 31.26 4.36 -9.88
C ILE A 662 32.32 4.96 -10.82
N TYR A 663 32.05 6.11 -11.45
CA TYR A 663 33.01 6.75 -12.36
C TYR A 663 34.33 7.13 -11.69
N ILE A 664 34.31 7.54 -10.42
CA ILE A 664 35.53 7.83 -9.65
C ILE A 664 36.24 6.52 -9.26
N ARG A 665 35.50 5.46 -8.87
CA ARG A 665 36.09 4.16 -8.52
C ARG A 665 36.79 3.47 -9.70
N GLN A 666 36.24 3.49 -10.91
CA GLN A 666 36.88 2.88 -12.08
C GLN A 666 38.14 3.61 -12.57
N ASN A 667 38.32 4.88 -12.18
CA ASN A 667 39.47 5.73 -12.51
C ASN A 667 40.46 5.87 -11.34
N LEU A 668 40.19 5.19 -10.22
CA LEU A 668 41.06 5.13 -9.05
C LEU A 668 42.14 4.05 -9.26
N ASP A 669 43.35 4.33 -8.80
CA ASP A 669 44.37 3.28 -8.68
C ASP A 669 43.95 2.24 -7.62
N LYS A 670 44.22 0.95 -7.86
CA LYS A 670 43.80 -0.14 -6.96
C LYS A 670 44.46 -0.07 -5.58
N ASP A 671 45.70 0.43 -5.49
CA ASP A 671 46.39 0.57 -4.21
C ASP A 671 45.96 1.86 -3.48
N GLU A 672 45.58 2.94 -4.18
CA GLU A 672 44.91 4.10 -3.58
C GLU A 672 43.50 3.73 -3.04
N TYR A 673 42.69 3.03 -3.85
CA TYR A 673 41.36 2.54 -3.44
C TYR A 673 41.46 1.71 -2.16
N PHE A 674 42.36 0.72 -2.13
CA PHE A 674 42.58 -0.14 -0.96
C PHE A 674 43.07 0.64 0.28
N GLN A 675 43.92 1.65 0.12
CA GLN A 675 44.34 2.52 1.24
C GLN A 675 43.16 3.29 1.85
N ILE A 676 42.24 3.81 1.02
CA ILE A 676 41.05 4.53 1.50
C ILE A 676 40.06 3.55 2.17
N VAL A 677 39.84 2.35 1.59
CA VAL A 677 39.02 1.29 2.19
C VAL A 677 39.57 0.88 3.56
N LYS A 678 40.87 0.56 3.64
CA LYS A 678 41.53 0.19 4.90
C LYS A 678 41.38 1.27 5.95
N LYS A 679 41.71 2.53 5.63
CA LYS A 679 41.62 3.65 6.56
C LYS A 679 40.19 3.85 7.10
N SER A 680 39.19 3.58 6.26
CA SER A 680 37.78 3.62 6.65
C SER A 680 37.40 2.48 7.59
N LEU A 681 37.95 1.26 7.42
CA LEU A 681 37.81 0.17 8.40
C LEU A 681 38.49 0.51 9.72
N ASP A 682 39.71 1.04 9.69
CA ASP A 682 40.49 1.41 10.88
C ASP A 682 39.71 2.46 11.74
N LEU A 683 39.00 3.40 11.11
CA LEU A 683 38.13 4.37 11.79
C LEU A 683 36.87 3.76 12.44
N ILE A 684 36.39 2.61 11.93
CA ILE A 684 35.19 1.92 12.43
C ILE A 684 35.56 0.90 13.51
N PHE A 685 36.65 0.16 13.33
CA PHE A 685 36.99 -1.06 14.08
C PHE A 685 38.31 -0.99 14.88
N SER A 686 38.98 0.17 14.89
CA SER A 686 40.35 0.43 15.37
C SER A 686 41.44 -0.32 14.62
N ASP A 687 42.64 0.27 14.55
CA ASP A 687 43.79 -0.22 13.77
C ASP A 687 44.28 -1.63 14.13
N SER A 688 43.85 -2.17 15.27
CA SER A 688 44.12 -3.54 15.71
C SER A 688 43.21 -4.63 15.09
N TRP A 689 42.22 -4.29 14.26
CA TRP A 689 41.29 -5.31 13.73
C TRP A 689 41.98 -6.44 12.94
N ILE A 690 43.09 -6.16 12.25
CA ILE A 690 43.89 -7.14 11.48
C ILE A 690 44.61 -8.17 12.39
N SER A 691 44.86 -7.86 13.67
CA SER A 691 45.38 -8.84 14.64
C SER A 691 44.28 -9.60 15.39
N GLY A 692 43.00 -9.32 15.10
CA GLY A 692 41.84 -9.95 15.72
C GLY A 692 41.28 -9.18 16.93
N ASP A 693 41.92 -8.09 17.37
CA ASP A 693 41.42 -7.22 18.44
C ASP A 693 40.49 -6.15 17.84
N ILE A 694 39.24 -6.56 17.58
CA ILE A 694 38.20 -5.80 16.88
C ILE A 694 37.40 -4.96 17.88
N LYS A 695 37.46 -3.62 17.77
CA LYS A 695 36.78 -2.69 18.69
C LYS A 695 35.98 -1.63 17.94
N PHE A 696 34.66 -1.66 18.10
CA PHE A 696 33.77 -0.70 17.48
C PHE A 696 33.95 0.70 18.07
N ASN A 697 34.27 1.68 17.22
CA ASN A 697 34.36 3.09 17.60
C ASN A 697 32.99 3.60 18.11
N ALA A 698 32.97 4.29 19.26
CA ALA A 698 31.76 4.81 19.90
C ALA A 698 30.93 5.76 19.01
N HIS A 699 31.56 6.50 18.10
CA HIS A 699 30.85 7.34 17.13
C HIS A 699 30.23 6.53 15.98
N SER A 700 30.87 5.42 15.59
CA SER A 700 30.32 4.47 14.62
C SER A 700 29.14 3.67 15.19
N LEU A 701 29.22 3.26 16.47
CA LEU A 701 28.13 2.59 17.17
C LEU A 701 26.81 3.38 17.13
N ARG A 702 26.85 4.72 17.28
CA ARG A 702 25.64 5.56 17.26
C ARG A 702 24.86 5.51 15.94
N TYR A 703 25.51 5.27 14.81
CA TYR A 703 24.82 5.12 13.52
C TYR A 703 24.07 3.79 13.46
N PHE A 704 24.72 2.69 13.84
CA PHE A 704 24.14 1.35 13.76
C PHE A 704 23.05 1.10 14.82
N GLN A 705 23.16 1.77 15.98
CA GLN A 705 22.15 1.76 17.04
C GLN A 705 20.88 2.56 16.69
N ASP A 706 20.87 3.32 15.58
CA ASP A 706 19.68 4.01 15.08
C ASP A 706 18.75 3.01 14.38
N MET A 707 17.85 2.40 15.16
CA MET A 707 16.92 1.34 14.71
C MET A 707 15.97 1.77 13.58
N ASN A 708 15.85 3.08 13.34
CA ASN A 708 15.02 3.67 12.30
C ASN A 708 15.81 3.97 11.01
N LYS A 709 17.07 3.51 10.90
CA LYS A 709 17.88 3.54 9.66
C LYS A 709 17.98 2.13 9.05
N SER A 710 17.62 2.00 7.78
CA SER A 710 17.74 0.75 7.00
C SER A 710 19.16 0.56 6.45
N GLY A 711 19.60 -0.69 6.32
CA GLY A 711 20.87 -1.07 5.69
C GLY A 711 22.03 -1.23 6.69
N PRO A 712 23.01 -2.10 6.39
CA PRO A 712 24.17 -2.35 7.26
C PRO A 712 25.21 -1.23 7.22
N GLY A 713 25.04 -0.21 6.36
CA GLY A 713 25.91 0.96 6.26
C GLY A 713 27.31 0.66 5.71
N ASN A 714 28.19 1.65 5.77
CA ASN A 714 29.53 1.57 5.18
C ASN A 714 30.40 0.43 5.74
N ALA A 715 30.19 -0.01 6.98
CA ALA A 715 30.97 -1.11 7.57
C ALA A 715 30.90 -2.38 6.71
N HIS A 716 29.71 -2.72 6.21
CA HIS A 716 29.51 -3.87 5.33
C HIS A 716 30.21 -3.71 3.98
N ILE A 717 30.01 -2.56 3.33
CA ILE A 717 30.63 -2.24 2.03
C ILE A 717 32.16 -2.34 2.12
N LEU A 718 32.74 -1.75 3.16
CA LEU A 718 34.18 -1.73 3.37
C LEU A 718 34.75 -3.12 3.68
N ILE A 719 34.02 -3.95 4.43
CA ILE A 719 34.39 -5.36 4.65
C ILE A 719 34.37 -6.11 3.31
N CYS A 720 33.34 -5.93 2.48
CA CYS A 720 33.24 -6.58 1.17
C CYS A 720 34.35 -6.14 0.20
N SER A 721 34.59 -4.83 0.04
CA SER A 721 35.67 -4.31 -0.81
C SER A 721 37.05 -4.78 -0.36
N TYR A 722 37.31 -4.84 0.95
CA TYR A 722 38.58 -5.35 1.47
C TYR A 722 38.70 -6.87 1.27
N LEU A 723 37.61 -7.63 1.46
CA LEU A 723 37.59 -9.08 1.23
C LEU A 723 37.86 -9.41 -0.25
N ARG A 724 37.19 -8.71 -1.18
CA ARG A 724 37.45 -8.82 -2.63
C ARG A 724 38.92 -8.61 -2.96
N TYR A 725 39.48 -7.48 -2.52
CA TYR A 725 40.90 -7.17 -2.73
C TYR A 725 41.84 -8.23 -2.11
N ALA A 726 41.54 -8.73 -0.92
CA ALA A 726 42.36 -9.74 -0.26
C ALA A 726 42.33 -11.10 -1.00
N ILE A 727 41.20 -11.46 -1.61
CA ILE A 727 41.04 -12.67 -2.43
C ILE A 727 41.73 -12.50 -3.79
N GLU A 728 41.54 -11.38 -4.50
CA GLU A 728 42.25 -11.04 -5.75
C GLU A 728 43.78 -11.19 -5.66
N LYS A 729 44.33 -11.03 -4.45
CA LYS A 729 45.78 -10.93 -4.18
C LYS A 729 46.35 -12.15 -3.42
N ASP A 730 45.57 -13.22 -3.19
CA ASP A 730 45.93 -14.39 -2.34
C ASP A 730 46.46 -13.98 -0.93
N MET A 731 45.89 -12.94 -0.33
CA MET A 731 46.33 -12.39 0.96
C MET A 731 45.69 -13.16 2.13
N ARG A 732 46.06 -14.44 2.28
CA ARG A 732 45.41 -15.42 3.19
C ARG A 732 45.24 -14.95 4.64
N ARG A 733 46.25 -14.25 5.19
CA ARG A 733 46.17 -13.68 6.53
C ARG A 733 45.04 -12.66 6.63
N GLU A 734 44.97 -11.75 5.65
CA GLU A 734 43.99 -10.70 5.54
C GLU A 734 42.59 -11.27 5.24
N ILE A 735 42.44 -12.24 4.33
CA ILE A 735 41.17 -12.97 4.10
C ILE A 735 40.63 -13.52 5.43
N LYS A 736 41.49 -14.21 6.21
CA LYS A 736 41.14 -14.76 7.53
C LYS A 736 40.77 -13.68 8.55
N ALA A 737 41.49 -12.55 8.56
CA ALA A 737 41.20 -11.43 9.45
C ALA A 737 39.86 -10.76 9.11
N VAL A 738 39.56 -10.56 7.82
CA VAL A 738 38.33 -9.93 7.32
C VAL A 738 37.12 -10.85 7.52
N PHE A 739 37.28 -12.17 7.37
CA PHE A 739 36.21 -13.12 7.73
C PHE A 739 35.90 -13.10 9.24
N ASN A 740 36.93 -13.05 10.09
CA ASN A 740 36.72 -12.90 11.55
C ASN A 740 36.07 -11.54 11.90
N LEU A 741 36.45 -10.46 11.21
CA LEU A 741 35.78 -9.17 11.29
C LEU A 741 34.31 -9.24 10.86
N SER A 742 34.01 -9.99 9.79
CA SER A 742 32.64 -10.25 9.31
C SER A 742 31.82 -10.96 10.39
N LEU A 743 32.34 -12.03 11.00
CA LEU A 743 31.67 -12.72 12.11
C LEU A 743 31.43 -11.81 13.33
N ALA A 744 32.39 -10.94 13.65
CA ALA A 744 32.23 -9.95 14.72
C ALA A 744 31.15 -8.91 14.38
N PHE A 745 31.07 -8.47 13.13
CA PHE A 745 30.04 -7.57 12.62
C PHE A 745 28.65 -8.24 12.60
N PHE A 746 28.54 -9.49 12.14
CA PHE A 746 27.30 -10.28 12.23
C PHE A 746 26.84 -10.42 13.68
N LYS A 747 27.75 -10.70 14.62
CA LYS A 747 27.41 -10.82 16.03
C LYS A 747 27.00 -9.48 16.65
N PHE A 748 27.59 -8.38 16.19
CA PHE A 748 27.16 -7.04 16.56
C PHE A 748 25.74 -6.74 16.05
N LEU A 749 25.40 -7.09 14.81
CA LEU A 749 24.04 -6.94 14.25
C LEU A 749 23.02 -7.81 15.02
N GLU A 750 23.34 -9.08 15.31
CA GLU A 750 22.50 -9.97 16.15
C GLU A 750 22.22 -9.34 17.52
N ASN A 751 23.25 -8.80 18.18
CA ASN A 751 23.13 -8.18 19.52
C ASN A 751 22.34 -6.86 19.54
N ASN A 752 22.02 -6.28 18.38
CA ASN A 752 21.26 -5.03 18.24
C ASN A 752 19.90 -5.26 17.55
N ASP A 753 19.42 -6.51 17.47
CA ASP A 753 18.18 -6.88 16.79
C ASP A 753 18.12 -6.47 15.28
N ARG A 754 19.29 -6.29 14.63
CA ARG A 754 19.43 -5.82 13.22
C ARG A 754 19.33 -6.98 12.21
N TYR A 755 18.23 -7.72 12.23
CA TYR A 755 18.12 -8.99 11.50
C TYR A 755 18.05 -8.88 9.96
N LYS A 756 17.50 -7.81 9.37
CA LYS A 756 17.55 -7.61 7.90
C LYS A 756 19.00 -7.47 7.44
N ASP A 757 19.71 -6.57 8.12
CA ASP A 757 21.08 -6.20 7.83
C ASP A 757 22.03 -7.40 8.03
N LEU A 758 21.78 -8.24 9.04
CA LEU A 758 22.50 -9.49 9.27
C LEU A 758 22.35 -10.48 8.10
N VAL A 759 21.13 -10.71 7.60
CA VAL A 759 20.89 -11.62 6.47
C VAL A 759 21.56 -11.11 5.21
N PHE A 760 21.38 -9.82 4.91
CA PHE A 760 22.00 -9.20 3.74
C PHE A 760 23.52 -9.27 3.80
N SER A 761 24.14 -8.82 4.90
CA SER A 761 25.60 -8.84 5.05
C SER A 761 26.19 -10.25 5.05
N ALA A 762 25.54 -11.23 5.66
CA ALA A 762 26.00 -12.61 5.60
C ALA A 762 25.82 -13.25 4.21
N THR A 763 24.87 -12.77 3.39
CA THR A 763 24.66 -13.28 2.02
C THR A 763 25.80 -12.84 1.09
N GLU A 764 26.14 -11.54 1.06
CA GLU A 764 27.22 -11.07 0.16
C GLU A 764 28.60 -11.62 0.57
N ILE A 765 28.90 -11.73 1.87
CA ILE A 765 30.13 -12.38 2.33
C ILE A 765 30.16 -13.89 2.00
N LYS A 766 29.00 -14.55 1.93
CA LYS A 766 28.89 -15.97 1.53
C LYS A 766 29.11 -16.19 0.03
N ALA A 767 28.82 -15.20 -0.82
CA ALA A 767 29.27 -15.20 -2.22
C ALA A 767 30.80 -15.07 -2.27
N LEU A 768 31.32 -13.92 -1.82
CA LEU A 768 32.74 -13.56 -1.90
C LEU A 768 33.71 -14.63 -1.38
N ILE A 769 33.36 -15.37 -0.32
CA ILE A 769 34.27 -16.35 0.31
C ILE A 769 34.41 -17.67 -0.46
N LYS A 770 33.62 -17.91 -1.52
CA LYS A 770 33.65 -19.16 -2.32
C LYS A 770 35.01 -19.40 -2.98
N ASP A 771 35.59 -18.33 -3.54
CA ASP A 771 36.87 -18.38 -4.26
C ASP A 771 38.09 -18.18 -3.32
N SER A 772 37.89 -18.32 -2.00
CA SER A 772 38.97 -18.21 -1.01
C SER A 772 40.01 -19.33 -1.12
N SER A 773 41.27 -18.94 -1.28
CA SER A 773 42.45 -19.81 -1.20
C SER A 773 42.81 -20.28 0.22
N GLU A 774 42.28 -19.61 1.24
CA GLU A 774 42.47 -19.93 2.66
C GLU A 774 41.29 -20.80 3.17
N PRO A 775 41.55 -21.89 3.93
CA PRO A 775 40.49 -22.67 4.55
C PRO A 775 39.79 -21.87 5.67
N ILE A 776 38.54 -21.50 5.41
CA ILE A 776 37.69 -20.66 6.25
C ILE A 776 36.56 -21.50 6.87
N PRO A 777 36.24 -21.36 8.18
CA PRO A 777 35.13 -22.07 8.82
C PRO A 777 33.78 -21.43 8.45
N ILE A 778 33.33 -21.64 7.21
CA ILE A 778 32.11 -21.08 6.62
C ILE A 778 30.83 -21.45 7.41
N GLU A 779 30.85 -22.56 8.13
CA GLU A 779 29.79 -23.04 9.03
C GLU A 779 29.45 -21.98 10.10
N ARG A 780 30.43 -21.17 10.52
CA ARG A 780 30.21 -20.02 11.43
C ARG A 780 29.40 -18.89 10.80
N LEU A 781 29.50 -18.69 9.48
CA LEU A 781 28.62 -17.80 8.73
C LEU A 781 27.23 -18.39 8.63
N HIS A 782 27.11 -19.66 8.23
CA HIS A 782 25.82 -20.37 8.12
C HIS A 782 25.00 -20.31 9.43
N TYR A 783 25.65 -20.51 10.60
CA TYR A 783 25.05 -20.37 11.93
C TYR A 783 24.56 -18.93 12.26
N SER A 784 25.13 -17.92 11.59
CA SER A 784 24.77 -16.51 11.78
C SER A 784 23.63 -16.09 10.83
N LEU A 785 23.73 -16.46 9.54
CA LEU A 785 22.74 -16.22 8.50
C LEU A 785 21.38 -16.87 8.85
N SER A 786 21.40 -18.15 9.22
CA SER A 786 20.21 -18.92 9.61
C SER A 786 19.40 -18.29 10.75
N LYS A 787 20.06 -17.65 11.74
CA LYS A 787 19.39 -16.91 12.82
C LYS A 787 18.65 -15.69 12.32
N GLY A 788 19.27 -14.91 11.42
CA GLY A 788 18.66 -13.73 10.81
C GLY A 788 17.41 -14.13 10.02
N LEU A 789 17.55 -15.13 9.15
CA LEU A 789 16.44 -15.69 8.36
C LEU A 789 15.26 -16.11 9.23
N ARG A 790 15.51 -16.79 10.36
CA ARG A 790 14.48 -17.18 11.33
C ARG A 790 13.69 -15.99 11.90
N MET A 791 14.37 -14.88 12.18
CA MET A 791 13.78 -13.70 12.82
C MET A 791 12.98 -12.83 11.84
N LEU A 792 13.35 -12.83 10.56
CA LEU A 792 12.55 -12.25 9.47
C LEU A 792 11.36 -13.13 9.09
N GLY A 793 11.45 -14.45 9.32
CA GLY A 793 10.38 -15.42 9.08
C GLY A 793 10.63 -16.36 7.89
N TYR A 794 11.80 -16.28 7.27
CA TYR A 794 12.33 -17.20 6.24
C TYR A 794 12.76 -18.52 6.90
N ARG A 795 11.77 -19.33 7.27
CA ARG A 795 11.93 -20.49 8.18
C ARG A 795 12.54 -21.71 7.50
N SER A 796 12.20 -21.98 6.23
CA SER A 796 12.73 -23.14 5.50
C SER A 796 14.21 -22.94 5.18
N GLU A 797 14.54 -21.74 4.72
CA GLU A 797 15.86 -21.23 4.42
C GLU A 797 16.71 -21.22 5.70
N SER A 798 16.15 -20.73 6.82
CA SER A 798 16.78 -20.79 8.14
C SER A 798 17.14 -22.23 8.57
N ILE A 799 16.26 -23.20 8.34
CA ILE A 799 16.51 -24.61 8.67
C ILE A 799 17.64 -25.16 7.81
N GLY A 800 17.63 -24.92 6.49
CA GLY A 800 18.68 -25.37 5.58
C GLY A 800 20.06 -24.78 5.93
N GLU A 801 20.15 -23.47 6.12
CA GLU A 801 21.40 -22.81 6.54
C GLU A 801 21.87 -23.29 7.92
N MET A 802 20.95 -23.60 8.86
CA MET A 802 21.34 -24.16 10.17
C MET A 802 21.74 -25.64 10.09
N GLN A 803 21.28 -26.39 9.09
CA GLN A 803 21.72 -27.75 8.81
C GLN A 803 23.14 -27.76 8.24
N LEU A 804 23.45 -26.90 7.25
CA LEU A 804 24.81 -26.69 6.75
C LEU A 804 25.78 -26.30 7.88
N ALA A 805 25.34 -25.42 8.80
CA ALA A 805 26.13 -25.05 9.98
C ALA A 805 26.42 -26.23 10.93
N LEU A 806 25.62 -27.30 10.91
CA LEU A 806 25.76 -28.47 11.79
C LEU A 806 26.46 -29.67 11.13
N GLU A 807 26.81 -29.60 9.83
CA GLU A 807 27.63 -30.62 9.17
C GLU A 807 29.01 -30.78 9.85
N ASN A 808 29.52 -29.69 10.44
CA ASN A 808 30.76 -29.67 11.19
C ASN A 808 30.54 -29.19 12.64
N GLU A 809 29.81 -29.99 13.45
CA GLU A 809 29.58 -29.71 14.89
C GLU A 809 30.88 -29.43 15.67
N SER A 810 32.06 -29.89 15.19
CA SER A 810 33.36 -29.70 15.86
C SER A 810 33.77 -28.22 16.03
N LEU A 811 33.29 -27.33 15.15
CA LEU A 811 33.54 -25.90 15.21
C LEU A 811 32.75 -25.18 16.31
N PHE A 812 31.84 -25.87 17.00
CA PHE A 812 30.86 -25.28 17.91
C PHE A 812 30.95 -25.85 19.33
N THR A 813 30.71 -25.01 20.33
CA THR A 813 30.53 -25.48 21.70
C THR A 813 29.21 -26.25 21.84
N LYS A 814 29.13 -27.17 22.79
CA LYS A 814 27.88 -27.90 23.13
C LYS A 814 26.68 -26.99 23.43
N ASN A 815 26.93 -25.73 23.82
CA ASN A 815 25.90 -24.71 24.03
C ASN A 815 25.41 -24.10 22.70
N GLU A 816 26.32 -23.84 21.76
CA GLU A 816 25.97 -23.37 20.41
C GLU A 816 25.22 -24.44 19.61
N ILE A 817 25.64 -25.72 19.68
CA ILE A 817 24.91 -26.85 19.06
C ILE A 817 23.48 -26.95 19.64
N GLY A 818 23.33 -26.80 20.96
CA GLY A 818 22.02 -26.75 21.60
C GLY A 818 21.15 -25.60 21.10
N ASN A 819 21.74 -24.42 20.90
CA ASN A 819 21.04 -23.24 20.36
C ASN A 819 20.71 -23.37 18.87
N ALA A 820 21.56 -24.01 18.07
CA ALA A 820 21.29 -24.35 16.67
C ALA A 820 20.03 -25.24 16.56
N LYS A 821 20.00 -26.33 17.33
CA LYS A 821 18.82 -27.21 17.42
C LYS A 821 17.58 -26.49 17.96
N LEU A 822 17.73 -25.53 18.87
CA LEU A 822 16.62 -24.69 19.35
C LEU A 822 16.09 -23.74 18.26
N HIS A 823 16.96 -23.15 17.45
CA HIS A 823 16.53 -22.31 16.32
C HIS A 823 15.78 -23.13 15.26
N ILE A 824 16.22 -24.37 14.98
CA ILE A 824 15.50 -25.32 14.12
C ILE A 824 14.13 -25.67 14.73
N ALA A 825 14.07 -26.03 16.02
CA ALA A 825 12.81 -26.33 16.71
C ALA A 825 11.80 -25.18 16.61
N LEU A 826 12.26 -23.93 16.85
CA LEU A 826 11.45 -22.73 16.74
C LEU A 826 11.02 -22.39 15.31
N ALA A 827 11.82 -22.76 14.29
CA ALA A 827 11.44 -22.58 12.90
C ALA A 827 10.26 -23.50 12.52
N TYR A 828 10.35 -24.80 12.84
CA TYR A 828 9.27 -25.76 12.64
C TYR A 828 8.00 -25.41 13.45
N ASP A 829 8.16 -25.04 14.72
CA ASP A 829 7.05 -24.62 15.60
C ASP A 829 6.25 -23.46 14.98
N ASN A 830 6.96 -22.46 14.42
CA ASN A 830 6.34 -21.31 13.76
C ASN A 830 5.93 -21.58 12.29
N GLN A 831 6.17 -22.78 11.74
CA GLN A 831 5.54 -23.30 10.51
C GLN A 831 4.29 -24.14 10.80
N GLY A 832 4.06 -24.54 12.06
CA GLY A 832 3.01 -25.48 12.46
C GLY A 832 3.43 -26.96 12.39
N ASP A 833 4.70 -27.28 12.09
CA ASP A 833 5.21 -28.65 12.17
C ASP A 833 5.57 -28.99 13.62
N VAL A 834 4.52 -29.34 14.38
CA VAL A 834 4.61 -29.78 15.77
C VAL A 834 5.50 -31.02 15.93
N SER A 835 5.56 -31.90 14.92
CA SER A 835 6.30 -33.16 15.00
C SER A 835 7.81 -32.91 15.00
N HIS A 836 8.32 -32.13 14.05
CA HIS A 836 9.72 -31.76 14.01
C HIS A 836 10.10 -30.79 15.14
N ALA A 837 9.22 -29.86 15.51
CA ALA A 837 9.43 -28.99 16.67
C ALA A 837 9.63 -29.81 17.98
N MET A 838 8.77 -30.79 18.24
CA MET A 838 8.88 -31.67 19.41
C MET A 838 10.10 -32.60 19.33
N LYS A 839 10.45 -33.12 18.15
CA LYS A 839 11.67 -33.94 17.95
C LYS A 839 12.92 -33.17 18.40
N TYR A 840 13.14 -31.97 17.85
CA TYR A 840 14.32 -31.17 18.20
C TYR A 840 14.28 -30.69 19.67
N ALA A 841 13.10 -30.37 20.22
CA ALA A 841 12.97 -30.04 21.63
C ALA A 841 13.36 -31.20 22.57
N GLU A 842 13.02 -32.44 22.24
CA GLU A 842 13.45 -33.62 22.99
C GLU A 842 14.94 -33.99 22.76
N GLU A 843 15.52 -33.68 21.60
CA GLU A 843 16.99 -33.77 21.41
C GLU A 843 17.74 -32.78 22.31
N ILE A 844 17.30 -31.52 22.40
CA ILE A 844 17.89 -30.50 23.29
C ILE A 844 17.82 -30.95 24.75
N LYS A 845 16.71 -31.57 25.17
CA LYS A 845 16.55 -32.10 26.53
C LYS A 845 17.47 -33.29 26.86
N LYS A 846 18.00 -33.99 25.85
CA LYS A 846 18.99 -35.07 26.03
C LYS A 846 20.43 -34.55 26.10
N THR A 847 20.73 -33.40 25.48
CA THR A 847 22.12 -32.89 25.32
C THR A 847 22.45 -31.70 26.23
N CYS A 848 21.48 -30.83 26.54
CA CYS A 848 21.70 -29.62 27.33
C CYS A 848 21.46 -29.83 28.84
N LYS A 849 22.14 -29.02 29.67
CA LYS A 849 21.95 -29.04 31.14
C LYS A 849 20.53 -28.59 31.50
N THR A 850 19.91 -29.27 32.47
CA THR A 850 18.51 -29.05 32.89
C THR A 850 18.22 -27.65 33.44
N ASN A 851 19.25 -26.91 33.87
CA ASN A 851 19.20 -25.54 34.34
C ASN A 851 19.63 -24.49 33.31
N SER A 852 19.83 -24.86 32.04
CA SER A 852 20.16 -23.92 30.97
C SER A 852 18.93 -23.21 30.39
N THR A 853 19.16 -22.03 29.80
CA THR A 853 18.15 -21.28 29.03
C THR A 853 17.61 -22.13 27.90
N THR A 854 18.49 -22.79 27.13
CA THR A 854 18.16 -23.62 25.96
C THR A 854 17.25 -24.79 26.32
N TYR A 855 17.57 -25.53 27.39
CA TYR A 855 16.72 -26.62 27.91
C TYR A 855 15.35 -26.10 28.36
N THR A 856 15.33 -24.95 29.04
CA THR A 856 14.08 -24.37 29.56
C THR A 856 13.19 -23.79 28.44
N HIS A 857 13.78 -23.39 27.31
CA HIS A 857 13.05 -23.02 26.10
C HIS A 857 12.48 -24.27 25.39
N ALA A 858 13.22 -25.38 25.33
CA ALA A 858 12.68 -26.65 24.83
C ALA A 858 11.48 -27.14 25.66
N GLU A 859 11.53 -27.01 26.99
CA GLU A 859 10.35 -27.26 27.85
C GLU A 859 9.17 -26.33 27.54
N LEU A 860 9.40 -25.08 27.12
CA LEU A 860 8.34 -24.14 26.71
C LEU A 860 7.66 -24.59 25.41
N ILE A 861 8.44 -25.01 24.40
CA ILE A 861 7.92 -25.53 23.12
C ILE A 861 7.06 -26.78 23.37
N ILE A 862 7.53 -27.71 24.19
CA ILE A 862 6.80 -28.93 24.58
C ILE A 862 5.56 -28.60 25.43
N ALA A 863 5.62 -27.58 26.28
CA ALA A 863 4.48 -27.13 27.05
C ALA A 863 3.40 -26.51 26.15
N ASN A 864 3.76 -25.68 25.17
CA ASN A 864 2.83 -25.03 24.25
C ASN A 864 2.12 -26.05 23.34
N ASN A 865 2.88 -27.00 22.79
CA ASN A 865 2.37 -28.05 21.89
C ASN A 865 1.69 -29.23 22.61
N SER A 866 1.60 -29.20 23.93
CA SER A 866 0.86 -30.22 24.68
C SER A 866 -0.66 -30.17 24.39
N PRO A 867 -1.40 -31.28 24.61
CA PRO A 867 -2.87 -31.27 24.59
C PRO A 867 -3.45 -30.15 25.48
N ALA A 868 -4.61 -29.61 25.09
CA ALA A 868 -5.26 -28.51 25.82
C ALA A 868 -5.46 -28.85 27.30
N GLU A 869 -5.88 -30.09 27.58
CA GLU A 869 -5.89 -30.69 28.92
C GLU A 869 -4.50 -30.65 29.56
N GLY A 870 -4.33 -29.73 30.51
CA GLY A 870 -3.08 -29.54 31.24
C GLY A 870 -2.01 -28.65 30.56
N ARG A 871 -2.26 -28.10 29.36
CA ARG A 871 -1.35 -27.12 28.71
C ARG A 871 -0.99 -25.97 29.65
N MET A 872 -2.01 -25.35 30.25
CA MET A 872 -1.87 -24.27 31.23
C MET A 872 -1.04 -24.67 32.47
N LEU A 873 -1.16 -25.91 32.95
CA LEU A 873 -0.38 -26.40 34.10
C LEU A 873 1.11 -26.57 33.74
N LYS A 874 1.41 -27.05 32.52
CA LYS A 874 2.79 -27.15 32.01
C LYS A 874 3.41 -25.77 31.83
N LEU A 875 2.68 -24.81 31.25
CA LEU A 875 3.14 -23.42 31.11
C LEU A 875 3.37 -22.75 32.48
N LYS A 876 2.44 -22.89 33.44
CA LYS A 876 2.61 -22.39 34.81
C LYS A 876 3.82 -23.04 35.53
N LYS A 877 4.18 -24.30 35.20
CA LYS A 877 5.43 -24.95 35.68
C LYS A 877 6.69 -24.34 35.03
N VAL A 878 6.68 -24.10 33.71
CA VAL A 878 7.80 -23.45 32.99
C VAL A 878 8.01 -22.03 33.49
N LYS A 879 6.96 -21.22 33.63
CA LYS A 879 7.03 -19.86 34.22
C LYS A 879 7.77 -19.87 35.56
N ARG A 880 7.30 -20.69 36.53
CA ARG A 880 7.94 -20.82 37.86
C ARG A 880 9.42 -21.22 37.78
N LYS A 881 9.80 -22.06 36.81
CA LYS A 881 11.21 -22.43 36.58
C LYS A 881 12.02 -21.25 36.01
N THR A 882 11.50 -20.53 35.03
CA THR A 882 12.16 -19.33 34.47
C THR A 882 12.33 -18.22 35.52
N GLU A 883 11.37 -18.04 36.42
CA GLU A 883 11.45 -17.11 37.54
C GLU A 883 12.54 -17.53 38.53
N LYS A 884 12.58 -18.81 38.94
CA LYS A 884 13.62 -19.35 39.83
C LYS A 884 15.04 -19.26 39.24
N LEU A 885 15.19 -19.30 37.92
CA LEU A 885 16.47 -19.23 37.21
C LEU A 885 16.81 -17.82 36.67
N GLY A 886 15.94 -16.82 36.88
CA GLY A 886 16.16 -15.44 36.42
C GLY A 886 16.03 -15.21 34.91
N PHE A 887 15.44 -16.14 34.15
CA PHE A 887 15.33 -16.09 32.68
C PHE A 887 14.21 -15.14 32.21
N ARG A 888 14.44 -13.83 32.31
CA ARG A 888 13.49 -12.72 32.04
C ARG A 888 12.74 -12.82 30.70
N THR A 889 13.46 -12.96 29.59
CA THR A 889 12.84 -13.14 28.26
C THR A 889 12.01 -14.42 28.17
N LEU A 890 12.49 -15.58 28.68
CA LEU A 890 11.70 -16.83 28.67
C LEU A 890 10.45 -16.76 29.57
N LYS A 891 10.54 -16.10 30.73
CA LYS A 891 9.40 -15.82 31.61
C LYS A 891 8.32 -15.03 30.85
N SER A 892 8.74 -14.01 30.09
CA SER A 892 7.85 -13.14 29.34
C SER A 892 7.17 -13.88 28.18
N LEU A 893 7.91 -14.74 27.45
CA LEU A 893 7.34 -15.63 26.44
C LEU A 893 6.35 -16.64 27.05
N ALA A 894 6.70 -17.27 28.17
CA ALA A 894 5.79 -18.19 28.87
C ALA A 894 4.52 -17.49 29.37
N ILE A 895 4.59 -16.20 29.73
CA ILE A 895 3.43 -15.38 30.05
C ILE A 895 2.56 -15.13 28.81
N VAL A 896 3.15 -14.76 27.68
CA VAL A 896 2.40 -14.52 26.42
C VAL A 896 1.68 -15.78 25.92
N GLU A 897 2.28 -16.97 26.05
CA GLU A 897 1.57 -18.22 25.73
C GLU A 897 0.50 -18.60 26.77
N MET A 898 0.63 -18.18 28.03
CA MET A 898 -0.43 -18.36 29.03
C MET A 898 -1.65 -17.46 28.77
N THR A 899 -1.45 -16.18 28.44
CA THR A 899 -2.56 -15.22 28.25
C THR A 899 -3.44 -15.58 27.04
N LYS A 900 -2.89 -16.23 26.00
CA LYS A 900 -3.67 -16.76 24.86
C LYS A 900 -4.65 -17.89 25.23
N LEU A 901 -4.48 -18.51 26.41
CA LEU A 901 -5.25 -19.65 26.87
C LEU A 901 -6.16 -19.29 28.06
N GLN A 902 -6.34 -18.00 28.34
CA GLN A 902 -7.01 -17.51 29.53
C GLN A 902 -7.87 -16.29 29.20
N GLU A 903 -9.16 -16.37 29.51
CA GLU A 903 -10.16 -15.34 29.15
C GLU A 903 -10.26 -14.19 30.19
N ASP A 904 -9.68 -14.36 31.38
CA ASP A 904 -9.68 -13.35 32.44
C ASP A 904 -8.78 -12.15 32.07
N SER A 905 -9.43 -11.05 31.66
CA SER A 905 -8.78 -9.78 31.29
C SER A 905 -7.91 -9.20 32.41
N ASP A 906 -8.37 -9.30 33.66
CA ASP A 906 -7.76 -8.63 34.80
C ASP A 906 -6.59 -9.42 35.39
N GLU A 907 -6.56 -10.75 35.30
CA GLU A 907 -5.33 -11.54 35.54
C GLU A 907 -4.37 -11.39 34.35
N ASN A 908 -4.85 -11.36 33.10
CA ASN A 908 -4.00 -11.16 31.92
C ASN A 908 -3.27 -9.80 31.95
N GLU A 909 -3.94 -8.70 32.32
CA GLU A 909 -3.32 -7.38 32.49
C GLU A 909 -2.21 -7.40 33.56
N LYS A 910 -2.46 -8.06 34.70
CA LYS A 910 -1.45 -8.26 35.77
C LYS A 910 -0.27 -9.11 35.27
N LEU A 911 -0.52 -10.13 34.43
CA LEU A 911 0.52 -10.96 33.83
C LEU A 911 1.38 -10.18 32.83
N PHE A 912 0.79 -9.41 31.91
CA PHE A 912 1.53 -8.56 30.97
C PHE A 912 2.39 -7.52 31.68
N ASN A 913 1.83 -6.80 32.66
CA ASN A 913 2.58 -5.83 33.46
C ASN A 913 3.75 -6.48 34.23
N ASN A 914 3.58 -7.72 34.71
CA ASN A 914 4.63 -8.50 35.37
C ASN A 914 5.68 -9.10 34.41
N ALA A 915 5.40 -9.20 33.11
CA ALA A 915 6.39 -9.49 32.08
C ALA A 915 7.22 -8.23 31.77
N LEU A 916 6.56 -7.11 31.45
CA LEU A 916 7.21 -5.83 31.17
C LEU A 916 8.13 -5.37 32.31
N SER A 917 7.65 -5.41 33.57
CA SER A 917 8.45 -5.03 34.73
C SER A 917 9.69 -5.91 34.99
N GLY A 918 9.82 -7.03 34.29
CA GLY A 918 10.96 -7.94 34.37
C GLY A 918 12.00 -7.77 33.26
N LEU A 919 11.68 -7.04 32.19
CA LEU A 919 12.53 -6.87 31.01
C LEU A 919 13.44 -5.64 31.13
N SER A 920 14.57 -5.68 30.45
CA SER A 920 15.55 -4.59 30.38
C SER A 920 15.47 -3.82 29.05
N LYS A 921 16.08 -2.62 29.00
CA LYS A 921 16.20 -1.81 27.77
C LYS A 921 16.97 -2.49 26.62
N ASN A 922 17.61 -3.64 26.88
CA ASN A 922 18.35 -4.42 25.89
C ASN A 922 17.52 -5.61 25.34
N GLU A 923 16.28 -5.80 25.79
CA GLU A 923 15.38 -6.90 25.38
C GLU A 923 14.23 -6.38 24.49
N LEU A 924 14.53 -5.43 23.58
CA LEU A 924 13.53 -4.64 22.84
C LEU A 924 12.58 -5.50 21.99
N TYR A 925 13.07 -6.49 21.25
CA TYR A 925 12.20 -7.40 20.50
C TYR A 925 11.18 -8.11 21.39
N THR A 926 11.60 -8.56 22.59
CA THR A 926 10.71 -9.21 23.58
C THR A 926 9.73 -8.20 24.17
N TRP A 927 10.20 -6.99 24.50
CA TRP A 927 9.39 -5.89 25.03
C TRP A 927 8.24 -5.53 24.09
N TYR A 928 8.54 -5.24 22.81
CA TYR A 928 7.52 -4.97 21.79
C TYR A 928 6.56 -6.16 21.61
N SER A 929 7.06 -7.40 21.62
CA SER A 929 6.20 -8.59 21.53
C SER A 929 5.20 -8.70 22.68
N VAL A 930 5.56 -8.29 23.89
CA VAL A 930 4.66 -8.23 25.06
C VAL A 930 3.69 -7.06 24.96
N ILE A 931 4.15 -5.85 24.59
CA ILE A 931 3.30 -4.67 24.36
C ILE A 931 2.22 -4.97 23.30
N ILE A 932 2.58 -5.64 22.20
CA ILE A 932 1.64 -6.03 21.15
C ILE A 932 0.62 -7.05 21.67
N SER A 933 1.07 -8.06 22.40
CA SER A 933 0.17 -9.10 22.95
C SER A 933 -0.84 -8.52 23.94
N LYS A 934 -0.41 -7.56 24.78
CA LYS A 934 -1.30 -6.79 25.67
C LYS A 934 -2.34 -6.00 24.88
N ASN A 935 -1.91 -5.19 23.92
CA ASN A 935 -2.81 -4.25 23.23
C ASN A 935 -3.67 -4.93 22.14
N LEU A 936 -3.26 -6.08 21.58
CA LEU A 936 -4.15 -6.97 20.82
C LEU A 936 -5.28 -7.51 21.70
N SER A 937 -4.98 -7.96 22.92
CA SER A 937 -6.01 -8.45 23.86
C SER A 937 -7.05 -7.38 24.19
N TYR A 938 -6.64 -6.11 24.33
CA TYR A 938 -7.59 -4.99 24.48
C TYR A 938 -8.41 -4.72 23.21
N LEU A 939 -7.81 -4.81 22.02
CA LEU A 939 -8.54 -4.65 20.75
C LEU A 939 -9.57 -5.78 20.54
N GLU A 940 -9.19 -7.02 20.78
CA GLU A 940 -10.05 -8.21 20.62
C GLU A 940 -11.21 -8.23 21.62
N GLN A 941 -10.99 -7.71 22.84
CA GLN A 941 -12.04 -7.46 23.83
C GLN A 941 -12.83 -6.15 23.59
N LYS A 942 -12.52 -5.39 22.54
CA LYS A 942 -13.13 -4.10 22.16
C LYS A 942 -12.98 -3.00 23.23
N GLN A 943 -11.92 -3.11 24.04
CA GLN A 943 -11.53 -2.20 25.13
C GLN A 943 -10.43 -1.21 24.70
N ILE A 944 -10.54 -0.61 23.50
CA ILE A 944 -9.53 0.33 22.93
C ILE A 944 -9.23 1.50 23.90
N HIS A 945 -10.21 1.92 24.70
CA HIS A 945 -10.06 2.96 25.73
C HIS A 945 -9.08 2.61 26.86
N LYS A 946 -8.70 1.34 27.06
CA LYS A 946 -7.63 0.93 27.99
C LYS A 946 -6.21 1.17 27.46
N ILE A 947 -6.04 1.46 26.17
CA ILE A 947 -4.72 1.66 25.54
C ILE A 947 -4.16 3.04 25.93
N SER A 948 -3.04 3.08 26.64
CA SER A 948 -2.46 4.31 27.17
C SER A 948 -1.59 5.07 26.14
N GLU A 949 -1.35 6.38 26.37
CA GLU A 949 -0.38 7.15 25.57
C GLU A 949 1.04 6.53 25.60
N SER A 950 1.39 5.87 26.71
CA SER A 950 2.67 5.15 26.85
C SER A 950 2.71 3.91 25.94
N ASP A 951 1.64 3.11 25.95
CA ASP A 951 1.49 1.99 25.02
C ASP A 951 1.54 2.46 23.55
N ILE A 952 0.90 3.58 23.22
CA ILE A 952 0.92 4.18 21.86
C ILE A 952 2.33 4.62 21.47
N SER A 953 3.07 5.28 22.37
CA SER A 953 4.46 5.68 22.13
C SER A 953 5.35 4.47 21.84
N GLU A 954 5.18 3.37 22.59
CA GLU A 954 5.92 2.12 22.38
C GLU A 954 5.47 1.39 21.10
N LEU A 955 4.18 1.38 20.77
CA LEU A 955 3.65 0.80 19.53
C LEU A 955 4.15 1.54 18.29
N CYS A 956 4.24 2.88 18.31
CA CYS A 956 4.83 3.63 17.20
C CYS A 956 6.33 3.32 17.01
N LYS A 957 7.09 3.14 18.10
CA LYS A 957 8.50 2.69 18.03
C LYS A 957 8.62 1.27 17.49
N ALA A 958 7.75 0.36 17.95
CA ALA A 958 7.66 -1.00 17.46
C ALA A 958 7.35 -1.04 15.95
N TYR A 959 6.40 -0.20 15.48
CA TYR A 959 6.10 -0.07 14.05
C TYR A 959 7.33 0.38 13.25
N SER A 960 7.99 1.48 13.64
CA SER A 960 9.19 1.97 12.93
C SER A 960 10.30 0.91 12.88
N TYR A 961 10.54 0.19 13.98
CA TYR A 961 11.51 -0.90 14.04
C TYR A 961 11.13 -2.07 13.11
N TYR A 962 9.92 -2.63 13.23
CA TYR A 962 9.49 -3.77 12.41
C TYR A 962 9.32 -3.41 10.92
N TYR A 963 9.00 -2.16 10.60
CA TYR A 963 9.01 -1.64 9.23
C TYR A 963 10.43 -1.63 8.67
N THR A 964 11.37 -1.02 9.40
CA THR A 964 12.78 -0.88 8.98
C THR A 964 13.46 -2.24 8.83
N GLN A 965 13.22 -3.16 9.77
CA GLN A 965 13.81 -4.51 9.76
C GLN A 965 12.97 -5.56 8.99
N ARG A 966 11.88 -5.18 8.31
CA ARG A 966 11.03 -6.08 7.50
C ARG A 966 10.56 -7.34 8.26
N ILE A 967 9.97 -7.14 9.45
CA ILE A 967 9.47 -8.21 10.35
C ILE A 967 7.94 -8.20 10.30
N ASP A 968 7.39 -8.64 9.18
CA ASP A 968 6.03 -8.24 8.75
C ASP A 968 4.91 -8.85 9.59
N ILE A 969 5.13 -10.03 10.18
CA ILE A 969 4.14 -10.70 11.06
C ILE A 969 3.87 -9.87 12.32
N GLN A 970 4.88 -9.14 12.82
CA GLN A 970 4.69 -8.24 13.95
C GLN A 970 4.22 -6.87 13.44
N LEU A 971 4.77 -6.36 12.32
CA LEU A 971 4.33 -5.10 11.71
C LEU A 971 2.81 -5.07 11.44
N GLY A 972 2.24 -6.14 10.89
CA GLY A 972 0.81 -6.24 10.62
C GLY A 972 -0.06 -6.20 11.90
N LYS A 973 0.44 -6.76 13.02
CA LYS A 973 -0.23 -6.64 14.32
C LYS A 973 -0.16 -5.23 14.88
N VAL A 974 1.00 -4.58 14.78
CA VAL A 974 1.16 -3.18 15.24
C VAL A 974 0.29 -2.24 14.40
N HIS A 975 0.28 -2.44 13.07
CA HIS A 975 -0.60 -1.71 12.16
C HIS A 975 -2.06 -1.84 12.58
N ARG A 976 -2.56 -3.07 12.80
CA ARG A 976 -3.94 -3.34 13.22
C ARG A 976 -4.32 -2.58 14.50
N ILE A 977 -3.44 -2.58 15.50
CA ILE A 977 -3.64 -1.84 16.76
C ILE A 977 -3.66 -0.32 16.50
N LEU A 978 -2.63 0.20 15.83
CA LEU A 978 -2.50 1.64 15.58
C LEU A 978 -3.64 2.19 14.71
N TRP A 979 -4.11 1.42 13.72
CA TRP A 979 -5.24 1.79 12.88
C TRP A 979 -6.51 2.01 13.71
N ALA A 980 -6.89 1.03 14.53
CA ALA A 980 -8.07 1.12 15.38
C ALA A 980 -7.98 2.28 16.39
N ILE A 981 -6.77 2.60 16.89
CA ILE A 981 -6.51 3.74 17.77
C ILE A 981 -6.68 5.07 17.03
N PHE A 982 -6.07 5.24 15.86
CA PHE A 982 -6.14 6.49 15.11
C PHE A 982 -7.56 6.76 14.57
N VAL A 983 -8.28 5.73 14.11
CA VAL A 983 -9.72 5.82 13.80
C VAL A 983 -10.52 6.27 15.03
N ASN A 984 -10.34 5.64 16.20
CA ASN A 984 -11.04 6.01 17.42
C ASN A 984 -10.70 7.45 17.90
N ARG A 985 -9.55 7.99 17.50
CA ARG A 985 -9.10 9.36 17.82
C ARG A 985 -9.48 10.41 16.78
N LYS A 986 -10.02 9.99 15.61
CA LYS A 986 -10.16 10.83 14.40
C LYS A 986 -8.83 11.47 13.96
N ASP A 987 -7.73 10.74 14.16
CA ASP A 987 -6.36 11.15 13.80
C ASP A 987 -6.08 10.80 12.34
N ASN A 988 -6.64 11.61 11.44
CA ASN A 988 -6.54 11.45 10.00
C ASN A 988 -5.09 11.46 9.49
N ASP A 989 -4.24 12.31 10.08
CA ASP A 989 -2.86 12.50 9.65
C ASP A 989 -2.01 11.24 9.93
N SER A 990 -2.19 10.66 11.13
CA SER A 990 -1.57 9.38 11.47
C SER A 990 -2.14 8.23 10.63
N LEU A 991 -3.43 8.23 10.26
CA LEU A 991 -4.03 7.21 9.39
C LEU A 991 -3.46 7.23 7.97
N VAL A 992 -3.40 8.39 7.30
CA VAL A 992 -2.84 8.51 5.94
C VAL A 992 -1.34 8.15 5.96
N THR A 993 -0.62 8.56 7.01
CA THR A 993 0.80 8.22 7.20
C THR A 993 1.01 6.71 7.39
N LEU A 994 0.22 6.08 8.28
CA LEU A 994 0.24 4.64 8.54
C LEU A 994 -0.12 3.83 7.29
N PHE A 995 -1.12 4.28 6.52
CA PHE A 995 -1.50 3.68 5.25
C PHE A 995 -0.36 3.75 4.22
N LYS A 996 0.25 4.92 4.00
CA LYS A 996 1.34 5.09 3.01
C LYS A 996 2.51 4.14 3.27
N TYR A 997 2.95 4.03 4.53
CA TYR A 997 4.04 3.13 4.88
C TYR A 997 3.63 1.64 4.85
N SER A 998 2.42 1.26 5.25
CA SER A 998 2.01 -0.15 5.17
C SER A 998 1.66 -0.61 3.75
N SER A 999 1.08 0.26 2.91
CA SER A 999 0.91 0.08 1.46
C SER A 999 2.22 -0.34 0.78
N PHE A 1000 3.33 0.36 1.07
CA PHE A 1000 4.66 0.01 0.59
C PHE A 1000 5.02 -1.45 0.89
N ILE A 1001 4.82 -1.90 2.13
CA ILE A 1001 5.17 -3.27 2.55
C ILE A 1001 4.22 -4.32 1.96
N TRP A 1002 2.92 -4.01 1.85
CA TRP A 1002 1.96 -4.92 1.21
C TRP A 1002 2.25 -5.07 -0.28
N ARG A 1003 2.57 -3.99 -1.00
CA ARG A 1003 3.06 -4.03 -2.39
C ARG A 1003 4.34 -4.87 -2.52
N LEU A 1004 5.31 -4.72 -1.61
CA LEU A 1004 6.57 -5.50 -1.58
C LEU A 1004 6.36 -7.03 -1.46
N LYS A 1005 5.15 -7.45 -1.05
CA LYS A 1005 4.72 -8.85 -0.91
C LYS A 1005 3.55 -9.24 -1.84
N ASN A 1006 3.18 -8.39 -2.79
CA ASN A 1006 2.00 -8.57 -3.65
C ASN A 1006 0.68 -8.82 -2.87
N ASN A 1007 0.59 -8.35 -1.62
CA ASN A 1007 -0.59 -8.51 -0.75
C ASN A 1007 -1.64 -7.43 -1.06
N THR A 1008 -2.23 -7.53 -2.25
CA THR A 1008 -3.24 -6.60 -2.76
C THR A 1008 -4.55 -6.65 -1.96
N GLU A 1009 -4.90 -7.78 -1.34
CA GLU A 1009 -6.07 -7.90 -0.48
C GLU A 1009 -5.96 -6.96 0.74
N THR A 1010 -4.82 -7.01 1.45
CA THR A 1010 -4.63 -6.18 2.65
C THR A 1010 -4.49 -4.70 2.27
N GLU A 1011 -3.81 -4.37 1.17
CA GLU A 1011 -3.76 -2.99 0.66
C GLU A 1011 -5.17 -2.49 0.32
N SER A 1012 -5.98 -3.29 -0.39
CA SER A 1012 -7.35 -2.93 -0.78
C SER A 1012 -8.29 -2.80 0.43
N LYS A 1013 -8.15 -3.66 1.46
CA LYS A 1013 -8.88 -3.53 2.73
C LYS A 1013 -8.63 -2.14 3.32
N TYR A 1014 -7.38 -1.82 3.66
CA TYR A 1014 -7.05 -0.58 4.34
C TYR A 1014 -7.22 0.68 3.46
N ALA A 1015 -7.10 0.55 2.13
CA ALA A 1015 -7.47 1.61 1.18
C ALA A 1015 -8.97 1.94 1.24
N ASN A 1016 -9.82 0.92 1.28
CA ASN A 1016 -11.28 1.09 1.43
C ASN A 1016 -11.65 1.60 2.84
N LEU A 1017 -10.96 1.15 3.89
CA LEU A 1017 -11.12 1.68 5.25
C LEU A 1017 -10.78 3.18 5.30
N LEU A 1018 -9.69 3.61 4.64
CA LEU A 1018 -9.29 5.02 4.58
C LEU A 1018 -10.28 5.87 3.75
N ASN A 1019 -10.84 5.31 2.67
CA ASN A 1019 -11.87 5.96 1.86
C ASN A 1019 -13.22 6.11 2.60
N ALA A 1020 -13.42 5.44 3.74
CA ALA A 1020 -14.63 5.58 4.57
C ALA A 1020 -14.47 6.64 5.69
N VAL A 1021 -13.32 7.31 5.78
CA VAL A 1021 -13.03 8.37 6.77
C VAL A 1021 -12.97 9.72 6.06
N ASP A 1022 -13.70 10.71 6.57
CA ASP A 1022 -13.67 12.08 6.02
C ASP A 1022 -12.32 12.75 6.31
N LEU A 1023 -11.49 12.85 5.28
CA LEU A 1023 -10.13 13.42 5.30
C LEU A 1023 -10.14 14.96 5.36
N ASN A 1024 -10.73 15.53 6.41
CA ASN A 1024 -10.50 16.92 6.81
C ASN A 1024 -9.07 17.03 7.36
N ILE A 1025 -8.18 17.66 6.59
CA ILE A 1025 -6.74 17.82 6.89
C ILE A 1025 -6.30 19.23 6.46
N THR A 1026 -5.44 19.87 7.25
CA THR A 1026 -5.05 21.29 7.10
C THR A 1026 -3.55 21.53 6.80
N ASP A 1027 -2.74 20.48 6.71
CA ASP A 1027 -1.28 20.59 6.50
C ASP A 1027 -0.89 20.33 5.03
N VAL A 1028 -0.03 21.21 4.49
CA VAL A 1028 0.51 21.14 3.12
C VAL A 1028 1.39 19.90 2.92
N PHE A 1029 2.17 19.48 3.93
CA PHE A 1029 3.00 18.27 3.82
C PHE A 1029 2.16 17.00 3.69
N LEU A 1030 0.93 17.03 4.21
CA LEU A 1030 -0.02 15.93 4.07
C LEU A 1030 -0.71 15.90 2.70
N LEU A 1031 -0.61 16.94 1.85
CA LEU A 1031 -1.17 16.89 0.50
C LEU A 1031 -0.51 15.79 -0.36
N ASP A 1032 0.81 15.64 -0.32
CA ASP A 1032 1.54 14.53 -1.00
C ASP A 1032 1.12 13.14 -0.48
N LEU A 1033 0.85 13.05 0.82
CA LEU A 1033 0.39 11.84 1.50
C LEU A 1033 -1.05 11.48 1.08
N ILE A 1034 -1.93 12.48 1.00
CA ILE A 1034 -3.32 12.36 0.54
C ILE A 1034 -3.38 12.06 -0.96
N GLN A 1035 -2.57 12.73 -1.80
CA GLN A 1035 -2.47 12.44 -3.23
C GLN A 1035 -2.01 10.99 -3.46
N TYR A 1036 -0.95 10.55 -2.78
CA TYR A 1036 -0.52 9.14 -2.81
C TYR A 1036 -1.69 8.20 -2.44
N ALA A 1037 -2.38 8.45 -1.32
CA ALA A 1037 -3.48 7.62 -0.87
C ALA A 1037 -4.65 7.59 -1.87
N ARG A 1038 -5.11 8.76 -2.35
CA ARG A 1038 -6.18 8.90 -3.35
C ARG A 1038 -5.83 8.20 -4.66
N VAL A 1039 -4.60 8.33 -5.15
CA VAL A 1039 -4.14 7.67 -6.38
C VAL A 1039 -4.06 6.16 -6.18
N ARG A 1040 -3.55 5.65 -5.05
CA ARG A 1040 -3.60 4.21 -4.74
C ARG A 1040 -5.04 3.69 -4.66
N ILE A 1041 -5.94 4.38 -3.97
CA ILE A 1041 -7.38 4.05 -3.91
C ILE A 1041 -7.99 4.00 -5.32
N ARG A 1042 -7.69 4.98 -6.19
CA ARG A 1042 -8.14 5.02 -7.60
C ARG A 1042 -7.69 3.78 -8.38
N PHE A 1043 -6.40 3.44 -8.32
CA PHE A 1043 -5.85 2.27 -9.01
C PHE A 1043 -6.38 0.93 -8.47
N LEU A 1044 -6.54 0.79 -7.15
CA LEU A 1044 -7.07 -0.43 -6.54
C LEU A 1044 -8.55 -0.65 -6.89
N LYS A 1045 -9.36 0.42 -6.96
CA LYS A 1045 -10.74 0.36 -7.46
C LYS A 1045 -10.81 -0.02 -8.94
N GLN A 1046 -9.94 0.54 -9.79
CA GLN A 1046 -9.88 0.17 -11.22
C GLN A 1046 -9.53 -1.31 -11.43
N LYS A 1047 -8.60 -1.88 -10.65
CA LYS A 1047 -8.25 -3.32 -10.68
C LYS A 1047 -9.32 -4.29 -10.12
N LEU A 1048 -10.48 -3.78 -9.68
CA LEU A 1048 -11.66 -4.59 -9.33
C LEU A 1048 -12.72 -4.60 -10.44
N ILE A 1049 -12.52 -3.80 -11.50
CA ILE A 1049 -13.43 -3.64 -12.65
C ILE A 1049 -12.82 -4.30 -13.90
N SER A 1050 -11.49 -4.48 -13.94
CA SER A 1050 -10.74 -5.22 -14.98
C SER A 1050 -10.46 -6.67 -14.61
#